data_AF-A0AAJ6ZQ83-F1
#
_entry.id   AF-A0AAJ6ZQ83-F1
#
_cell.length_a   1.000
_cell.length_b   1.000
_cell.length_c   1.000
_cell.angle_alpha   90.00
_cell.angle_beta   90.00
_cell.angle_gamma   90.00
#
_symmetry.space_group_name_H-M   'P 1'
#
loop_
_entity.id
_entity.type
_entity.pdbx_description
1 polymer ?
#
loop_
_entity_poly.entity_id
_entity_poly.type
_entity_poly.pdbx_seq_one_letter_code
_entity_poly.pdbx_strand_id
1 'polypeptide(L)'
;MDTDVGNDVVTALRSDLAGLQYKRDKLLSENSDLKNQMLSRDQRILEQQVEIDHLREQNARQNAIISSLKKKIQDLEESQRNLQASQGRSELTVQTLQRDNRYCEEKIKDLEKKIRSLELECHNEEQQKENARCQFHDLVRRLSVALESDFCDTTHTHSPESLIIKAAELVQEITRLKNKCMNTTENMSTIEQDLRSCRDSLERANADKDILQRQLSSHLLEIERVKQEKESLAVQNRVIERELHEAREKISHCTKNLNVVTDNVNQNESLIIQLKEDLRHRDEKYQKLQSEFRNTMESIAILLSLPTRFVEAHESTIKDRIREILGENKDKSLQLEALRDKLGMESQQLSRSAHLHEQANTRVRILEDERNMLETKVHKLESELNAMEITKDGLRKDKANFVAFLERLSRTLNMDELTQDVGIELHTESIIHRAEQLSRLESDKIVDKTAVVYQLQRRIRILREQLQRKDLHLDLLRRKLSVQEESSRVRAVLQAERDEAACRGKKMARQCDRLAAQLADARAQLRDLNAQLADAAEYKISSLERARKIEDLEKKLEEADILRTRYNRKVNILKEQIRTTGETYEQERNTTEHQISLLRDDLARTKEALAECQRREAQLTSFRNSIAKLLGILVPSSVSDFEMVSRLQKLIDAHHDFTVVSRRYDDPALLRAASRSPPPSRCRTRTPDRSLRYDDSGYADPGFDLEDEVYKRSGL
;
A
#
# COMPACT_ATOMS: atom_id res chain seq x y z
N MET A 1 86.17 -10.67 0.55
CA MET A 1 84.97 -10.88 1.39
C MET A 1 83.94 -9.77 1.16
N ASP A 2 84.33 -8.64 0.57
CA ASP A 2 83.50 -7.43 0.44
C ASP A 2 82.30 -7.57 -0.52
N THR A 3 82.32 -8.57 -1.41
CA THR A 3 81.23 -8.84 -2.36
C THR A 3 79.99 -9.46 -1.73
N ASP A 4 80.13 -10.23 -0.64
CA ASP A 4 78.97 -10.82 0.07
C ASP A 4 78.22 -9.75 0.87
N VAL A 5 78.95 -8.90 1.58
CA VAL A 5 78.38 -7.80 2.37
C VAL A 5 77.58 -6.83 1.49
N GLY A 6 78.04 -6.58 0.25
CA GLY A 6 77.30 -5.80 -0.74
C GLY A 6 75.98 -6.43 -1.16
N ASN A 7 75.93 -7.75 -1.33
CA ASN A 7 74.70 -8.47 -1.68
C ASN A 7 73.68 -8.49 -0.52
N ASP A 8 74.12 -8.66 0.73
CA ASP A 8 73.23 -8.58 1.90
C ASP A 8 72.59 -7.19 2.02
N VAL A 9 73.37 -6.11 1.86
CA VAL A 9 72.84 -4.73 1.88
C VAL A 9 71.84 -4.48 0.75
N VAL A 10 72.11 -4.95 -0.47
CA VAL A 10 71.17 -4.83 -1.60
C VAL A 10 69.89 -5.65 -1.35
N THR A 11 70.00 -6.80 -0.69
CA THR A 11 68.85 -7.66 -0.37
C THR A 11 67.99 -7.05 0.74
N ALA A 12 68.62 -6.49 1.78
CA ALA A 12 67.95 -5.73 2.82
C ALA A 12 67.21 -4.51 2.25
N LEU A 13 67.87 -3.69 1.41
CA LEU A 13 67.24 -2.54 0.76
C LEU A 13 66.07 -2.93 -0.16
N ARG A 14 66.13 -4.09 -0.83
CA ARG A 14 65.00 -4.62 -1.61
C ARG A 14 63.85 -5.08 -0.72
N SER A 15 64.14 -5.70 0.41
CA SER A 15 63.15 -6.09 1.42
C SER A 15 62.44 -4.86 1.99
N ASP A 16 63.19 -3.82 2.37
CA ASP A 16 62.64 -2.56 2.88
C ASP A 16 61.83 -1.82 1.82
N LEU A 17 62.29 -1.79 0.56
CA LEU A 17 61.52 -1.22 -0.56
C LEU A 17 60.20 -1.97 -0.77
N ALA A 18 60.21 -3.31 -0.72
CA ALA A 18 59.00 -4.12 -0.83
C ALA A 18 58.05 -3.91 0.35
N GLY A 19 58.57 -3.80 1.58
CA GLY A 19 57.80 -3.46 2.77
C GLY A 19 57.15 -2.07 2.69
N LEU A 20 57.88 -1.07 2.17
CA LEU A 20 57.36 0.27 1.92
C LEU A 20 56.33 0.32 0.79
N GLN A 21 56.52 -0.47 -0.28
CA GLN A 21 55.53 -0.62 -1.35
C GLN A 21 54.24 -1.28 -0.84
N TYR A 22 54.33 -2.37 -0.09
CA TYR A 22 53.19 -3.01 0.55
C TYR A 22 52.46 -2.03 1.50
N LYS A 23 53.21 -1.27 2.30
CA LYS A 23 52.63 -0.25 3.19
C LYS A 23 51.94 0.89 2.43
N ARG A 24 52.52 1.34 1.31
CA ARG A 24 51.90 2.31 0.39
C ARG A 24 50.58 1.76 -0.17
N ASP A 25 50.59 0.53 -0.68
CA ASP A 25 49.42 -0.05 -1.35
C ASP A 25 48.29 -0.35 -0.36
N LYS A 26 48.64 -0.81 0.84
CA LYS A 26 47.70 -0.91 1.96
C LYS A 26 47.09 0.46 2.34
N LEU A 27 47.91 1.49 2.49
CA LEU A 27 47.42 2.85 2.79
C LEU A 27 46.58 3.45 1.64
N LEU A 28 46.88 3.11 0.38
CA LEU A 28 46.05 3.51 -0.77
C LEU A 28 44.69 2.80 -0.76
N SER A 29 44.64 1.51 -0.43
CA SER A 29 43.37 0.78 -0.22
C SER A 29 42.57 1.40 0.92
N GLU A 30 43.18 1.58 2.10
CA GLU A 30 42.52 2.19 3.26
C GLU A 30 42.01 3.61 2.96
N ASN A 31 42.75 4.41 2.19
CA ASN A 31 42.32 5.75 1.76
C ASN A 31 41.14 5.69 0.76
N SER A 32 41.14 4.72 -0.15
CA SER A 32 40.03 4.45 -1.07
C SER A 32 38.77 4.02 -0.31
N ASP A 33 38.90 3.11 0.64
CA ASP A 33 37.79 2.60 1.46
C ASP A 33 37.22 3.72 2.35
N LEU A 34 38.06 4.57 2.95
CA LEU A 34 37.63 5.74 3.70
C LEU A 34 36.91 6.78 2.82
N LYS A 35 37.35 6.99 1.56
CA LYS A 35 36.63 7.84 0.60
C LYS A 35 35.27 7.29 0.24
N ASN A 36 35.16 5.98 0.00
CA ASN A 36 33.88 5.32 -0.28
C ASN A 36 32.92 5.41 0.92
N GLN A 37 33.44 5.24 2.15
CA GLN A 37 32.66 5.43 3.38
C GLN A 37 32.23 6.89 3.59
N MET A 38 33.09 7.87 3.24
CA MET A 38 32.74 9.30 3.23
C MET A 38 31.58 9.57 2.27
N LEU A 39 31.70 9.18 1.01
CA LEU A 39 30.65 9.37 -0.01
C LEU A 39 29.32 8.72 0.39
N SER A 40 29.36 7.53 0.98
CA SER A 40 28.16 6.86 1.51
C SER A 40 27.53 7.62 2.70
N ARG A 41 28.34 8.23 3.57
CA ARG A 41 27.86 9.10 4.65
C ARG A 41 27.26 10.40 4.11
N ASP A 42 27.93 11.05 3.15
CA ASP A 42 27.46 12.30 2.54
C ASP A 42 26.12 12.09 1.82
N GLN A 43 25.96 10.98 1.09
CA GLN A 43 24.69 10.63 0.47
C GLN A 43 23.59 10.35 1.52
N ARG A 44 23.91 9.63 2.61
CA ARG A 44 22.95 9.42 3.70
C ARG A 44 22.54 10.72 4.40
N ILE A 45 23.46 11.68 4.54
CA ILE A 45 23.16 13.02 5.07
C ILE A 45 22.21 13.76 4.12
N LEU A 46 22.42 13.67 2.81
CA LEU A 46 21.54 14.27 1.80
C LEU A 46 20.12 13.67 1.85
N GLU A 47 20.01 12.33 1.95
CA GLU A 47 18.73 11.61 2.09
C GLU A 47 17.99 12.05 3.36
N GLN A 48 18.69 12.13 4.50
CA GLN A 48 18.12 12.62 5.76
C GLN A 48 17.71 14.09 5.71
N GLN A 49 18.44 14.93 4.97
CA GLN A 49 18.09 16.34 4.79
C GLN A 49 16.79 16.49 3.98
N VAL A 50 16.62 15.70 2.91
CA VAL A 50 15.37 15.67 2.12
C VAL A 50 14.20 15.18 2.97
N GLU A 51 14.40 14.17 3.82
CA GLU A 51 13.37 13.68 4.75
C GLU A 51 12.97 14.76 5.78
N ILE A 52 13.95 15.48 6.36
CA ILE A 52 13.71 16.61 7.28
C ILE A 52 12.89 17.71 6.60
N ASP A 53 13.22 18.07 5.37
CA ASP A 53 12.50 19.14 4.67
C ASP A 53 11.10 18.71 4.22
N HIS A 54 10.88 17.43 3.89
CA HIS A 54 9.55 16.88 3.68
C HIS A 54 8.70 16.90 4.97
N LEU A 55 9.26 16.51 6.11
CA LEU A 55 8.59 16.57 7.41
C LEU A 55 8.26 18.01 7.82
N ARG A 56 9.14 18.98 7.54
CA ARG A 56 8.88 20.41 7.74
C ARG A 56 7.72 20.89 6.87
N GLU A 57 7.68 20.52 5.60
CA GLU A 57 6.58 20.89 4.70
C GLU A 57 5.25 20.28 5.17
N GLN A 58 5.26 19.00 5.56
CA GLN A 58 4.09 18.32 6.10
C GLN A 58 3.57 19.00 7.38
N ASN A 59 4.47 19.38 8.29
CA ASN A 59 4.14 20.11 9.52
C ASN A 59 3.54 21.49 9.21
N ALA A 60 4.12 22.25 8.26
CA ALA A 60 3.57 23.53 7.81
C ALA A 60 2.16 23.39 7.21
N ARG A 61 1.93 22.37 6.36
CA ARG A 61 0.60 22.04 5.80
C ARG A 61 -0.40 21.68 6.92
N GLN A 62 0.00 20.89 7.91
CA GLN A 62 -0.85 20.56 9.07
C GLN A 62 -1.19 21.81 9.90
N ASN A 63 -0.23 22.69 10.17
CA ASN A 63 -0.47 23.94 10.91
C ASN A 63 -1.41 24.90 10.15
N ALA A 64 -1.32 24.96 8.82
CA ALA A 64 -2.26 25.71 7.99
C ALA A 64 -3.70 25.17 8.10
N ILE A 65 -3.87 23.84 8.07
CA ILE A 65 -5.17 23.17 8.27
C ILE A 65 -5.70 23.46 9.68
N ILE A 66 -4.88 23.32 10.72
CA ILE A 66 -5.27 23.61 12.11
C ILE A 66 -5.69 25.07 12.26
N SER A 67 -4.99 26.01 11.64
CA SER A 67 -5.32 27.44 11.67
C SER A 67 -6.64 27.74 10.95
N SER A 68 -6.88 27.10 9.80
CA SER A 68 -8.15 27.17 9.07
C SER A 68 -9.32 26.60 9.89
N LEU A 69 -9.12 25.47 10.57
CA LEU A 69 -10.16 24.85 11.40
C LEU A 69 -10.46 25.70 12.65
N LYS A 70 -9.43 26.26 13.30
CA LYS A 70 -9.61 27.22 14.42
C LYS A 70 -10.40 28.44 14.00
N LYS A 71 -10.08 29.05 12.84
CA LYS A 71 -10.86 30.17 12.31
C LYS A 71 -12.32 29.76 12.06
N LYS A 72 -12.56 28.62 11.41
CA LYS A 72 -13.92 28.13 11.14
C LYS A 72 -14.73 27.85 12.42
N ILE A 73 -14.09 27.40 13.49
CA ILE A 73 -14.73 27.25 14.81
C ILE A 73 -15.11 28.63 15.36
N GLN A 74 -14.19 29.60 15.34
CA GLN A 74 -14.45 30.97 15.79
C GLN A 74 -15.60 31.64 15.00
N ASP A 75 -15.62 31.49 13.67
CA ASP A 75 -16.69 32.01 12.79
C ASP A 75 -18.07 31.39 13.16
N LEU A 76 -18.11 30.10 13.52
CA LEU A 76 -19.32 29.41 13.97
C LEU A 76 -19.76 29.83 15.38
N GLU A 77 -18.82 30.00 16.32
CA GLU A 77 -19.09 30.50 17.68
C GLU A 77 -19.60 31.95 17.68
N GLU A 78 -19.14 32.78 16.73
CA GLU A 78 -19.64 34.14 16.53
C GLU A 78 -21.04 34.13 15.90
N SER A 79 -21.27 33.29 14.88
CA SER A 79 -22.61 33.07 14.30
C SER A 79 -23.62 32.60 15.35
N GLN A 80 -23.25 31.67 16.23
CA GLN A 80 -24.10 31.17 17.31
C GLN A 80 -24.44 32.26 18.34
N ARG A 81 -23.46 33.09 18.75
CA ARG A 81 -23.70 34.24 19.64
C ARG A 81 -24.66 35.26 19.01
N ASN A 82 -24.49 35.55 17.73
CA ASN A 82 -25.37 36.45 16.98
C ASN A 82 -26.80 35.88 16.86
N LEU A 83 -26.94 34.56 16.66
CA LEU A 83 -28.24 33.89 16.64
C LEU A 83 -28.94 34.00 18.01
N GLN A 84 -28.25 33.71 19.11
CA GLN A 84 -28.79 33.85 20.48
C GLN A 84 -29.21 35.30 20.79
N ALA A 85 -28.39 36.29 20.41
CA ALA A 85 -28.73 37.71 20.56
C ALA A 85 -29.91 38.15 19.68
N SER A 86 -30.14 37.50 18.53
CA SER A 86 -31.34 37.70 17.73
C SER A 86 -32.57 37.05 18.38
N GLN A 87 -32.42 35.81 18.87
CA GLN A 87 -33.49 35.07 19.52
C GLN A 87 -34.02 35.79 20.77
N GLY A 88 -33.14 36.24 21.67
CA GLY A 88 -33.56 36.99 22.87
C GLY A 88 -34.30 38.29 22.56
N ARG A 89 -33.97 38.97 21.45
CA ARG A 89 -34.74 40.16 20.99
C ARG A 89 -36.12 39.78 20.45
N SER A 90 -36.23 38.66 19.72
CA SER A 90 -37.54 38.16 19.26
C SER A 90 -38.42 37.69 20.43
N GLU A 91 -37.85 37.02 21.42
CA GLU A 91 -38.56 36.59 22.63
C GLU A 91 -39.08 37.78 23.44
N LEU A 92 -38.27 38.84 23.62
CA LEU A 92 -38.71 40.07 24.28
C LEU A 92 -39.86 40.76 23.51
N THR A 93 -39.80 40.75 22.18
CA THR A 93 -40.87 41.28 21.32
C THR A 93 -42.16 40.49 21.49
N VAL A 94 -42.08 39.15 21.45
CA VAL A 94 -43.23 38.25 21.66
C VAL A 94 -43.84 38.44 23.04
N GLN A 95 -43.02 38.53 24.11
CA GLN A 95 -43.52 38.80 25.46
C GLN A 95 -44.25 40.15 25.57
N THR A 96 -43.80 41.16 24.83
CA THR A 96 -44.42 42.50 24.83
C THR A 96 -45.78 42.43 24.14
N LEU A 97 -45.84 41.87 22.93
CA LEU A 97 -47.10 41.64 22.21
C LEU A 97 -48.10 40.78 23.00
N GLN A 98 -47.63 39.79 23.77
CA GLN A 98 -48.46 38.99 24.67
C GLN A 98 -48.98 39.76 25.89
N ARG A 99 -48.32 40.84 26.34
CA ARG A 99 -48.86 41.73 27.38
C ARG A 99 -49.92 42.65 26.77
N ASP A 100 -49.62 43.26 25.62
CA ASP A 100 -50.52 44.17 24.92
C ASP A 100 -51.82 43.46 24.50
N ASN A 101 -51.74 42.22 24.01
CA ASN A 101 -52.92 41.45 23.63
C ASN A 101 -53.83 41.15 24.84
N ARG A 102 -53.26 40.77 26.00
CA ARG A 102 -54.03 40.56 27.25
C ARG A 102 -54.71 41.84 27.71
N TYR A 103 -54.03 42.98 27.64
CA TYR A 103 -54.61 44.28 27.96
C TYR A 103 -55.78 44.66 27.02
N CYS A 104 -55.64 44.36 25.72
CA CYS A 104 -56.74 44.51 24.76
C CYS A 104 -57.93 43.59 25.07
N GLU A 105 -57.69 42.32 25.41
CA GLU A 105 -58.73 41.37 25.81
C GLU A 105 -59.49 41.81 27.08
N GLU A 106 -58.80 42.36 28.09
CA GLU A 106 -59.42 42.92 29.29
C GLU A 106 -60.27 44.15 28.95
N LYS A 107 -59.74 45.06 28.13
CA LYS A 107 -60.45 46.27 27.68
C LYS A 107 -61.70 45.94 26.86
N ILE A 108 -61.67 44.89 26.04
CA ILE A 108 -62.86 44.38 25.33
C ILE A 108 -63.92 43.91 26.32
N LYS A 109 -63.56 43.07 27.31
CA LYS A 109 -64.50 42.58 28.34
C LYS A 109 -65.15 43.71 29.14
N ASP A 110 -64.43 44.79 29.43
CA ASP A 110 -65.00 45.94 30.15
C ASP A 110 -65.92 46.80 29.26
N LEU A 111 -65.62 46.94 27.97
CA LEU A 111 -66.54 47.57 27.01
C LEU A 111 -67.82 46.73 26.83
N GLU A 112 -67.72 45.41 26.75
CA GLU A 112 -68.89 44.51 26.69
C GLU A 112 -69.76 44.55 27.95
N LYS A 113 -69.19 44.78 29.14
CA LYS A 113 -69.97 45.04 30.36
C LYS A 113 -70.70 46.37 30.26
N LYS A 114 -70.02 47.40 29.76
CA LYS A 114 -70.58 48.76 29.65
C LYS A 114 -71.73 48.84 28.63
N ILE A 115 -71.63 48.13 27.51
CA ILE A 115 -72.72 48.01 26.52
C ILE A 115 -73.96 47.39 27.18
N ARG A 116 -73.80 46.27 27.89
CA ARG A 116 -74.90 45.59 28.62
C ARG A 116 -75.56 46.46 29.70
N SER A 117 -74.83 47.37 30.33
CA SER A 117 -75.41 48.36 31.26
C SER A 117 -76.31 49.36 30.53
N LEU A 118 -75.82 49.92 29.41
CA LEU A 118 -76.54 50.92 28.61
C LEU A 118 -77.81 50.34 27.96
N GLU A 119 -77.79 49.07 27.55
CA GLU A 119 -78.98 48.35 27.06
C GLU A 119 -80.06 48.24 28.14
N LEU A 120 -79.69 47.97 29.39
CA LEU A 120 -80.61 47.89 30.53
C LEU A 120 -81.16 49.26 30.93
N GLU A 121 -80.32 50.30 30.91
CA GLU A 121 -80.73 51.69 31.18
C GLU A 121 -81.74 52.20 30.14
N CYS A 122 -81.49 51.93 28.85
CA CYS A 122 -82.39 52.32 27.75
C CYS A 122 -83.80 51.68 27.89
N HIS A 123 -83.86 50.41 28.29
CA HIS A 123 -85.13 49.70 28.50
C HIS A 123 -85.95 50.28 29.67
N ASN A 124 -85.28 50.67 30.77
CA ASN A 124 -85.92 51.35 31.90
C ASN A 124 -86.50 52.72 31.52
N GLU A 125 -85.81 53.50 30.70
CA GLU A 125 -86.28 54.82 30.24
C GLU A 125 -87.53 54.71 29.34
N GLU A 126 -87.59 53.72 28.43
CA GLU A 126 -88.80 53.46 27.63
C GLU A 126 -90.01 53.12 28.52
N GLN A 127 -89.80 52.36 29.59
CA GLN A 127 -90.86 51.99 30.53
C GLN A 127 -91.35 53.20 31.37
N GLN A 128 -90.46 54.13 31.74
CA GLN A 128 -90.85 55.37 32.43
C GLN A 128 -91.68 56.30 31.51
N LYS A 129 -91.30 56.40 30.23
CA LYS A 129 -92.00 57.23 29.24
C LYS A 129 -93.46 56.80 29.03
N GLU A 130 -93.73 55.49 29.02
CA GLU A 130 -95.10 54.99 28.88
C GLU A 130 -95.94 55.25 30.14
N ASN A 131 -95.35 55.16 31.34
CA ASN A 131 -96.02 55.53 32.59
C ASN A 131 -96.42 57.01 32.64
N ALA A 132 -95.57 57.92 32.14
CA ALA A 132 -95.89 59.34 32.05
C ALA A 132 -97.06 59.63 31.08
N ARG A 133 -97.17 58.87 29.99
CA ARG A 133 -98.25 58.99 28.99
C ARG A 133 -99.63 58.72 29.60
N CYS A 134 -99.72 57.70 30.46
CA CYS A 134 -100.95 57.36 31.19
C CYS A 134 -101.38 58.46 32.19
N GLN A 135 -100.44 59.11 32.87
CA GLN A 135 -100.72 60.18 33.83
C GLN A 135 -101.28 61.45 33.17
N PHE A 136 -100.81 61.78 31.96
CA PHE A 136 -101.28 62.94 31.21
C PHE A 136 -102.76 62.79 30.77
N HIS A 137 -103.21 61.57 30.49
CA HIS A 137 -104.60 61.30 30.11
C HIS A 137 -105.59 61.54 31.27
N ASP A 138 -105.19 61.24 32.51
CA ASP A 138 -106.03 61.49 33.69
C ASP A 138 -106.02 62.97 34.12
N LEU A 139 -105.00 63.76 33.74
CA LEU A 139 -105.00 65.22 33.91
C LEU A 139 -106.07 65.91 33.05
N VAL A 140 -106.19 65.52 31.79
CA VAL A 140 -107.25 66.02 30.88
C VAL A 140 -108.64 65.72 31.45
N ARG A 141 -108.83 64.53 32.02
CA ARG A 141 -110.07 64.10 32.66
C ARG A 141 -110.45 64.94 33.89
N ARG A 142 -109.46 65.49 34.61
CA ARG A 142 -109.65 66.36 35.78
C ARG A 142 -109.93 67.82 35.39
N LEU A 143 -109.37 68.30 34.28
CA LEU A 143 -109.66 69.64 33.74
C LEU A 143 -111.13 69.81 33.33
N SER A 144 -111.75 68.77 32.75
CA SER A 144 -113.19 68.79 32.45
C SER A 144 -114.09 68.90 33.68
N VAL A 145 -113.61 68.47 34.85
CA VAL A 145 -114.33 68.57 36.13
C VAL A 145 -114.08 69.93 36.80
N ALA A 146 -112.88 70.50 36.66
CA ALA A 146 -112.52 71.80 37.23
C ALA A 146 -113.13 73.01 36.53
N LEU A 147 -113.83 72.82 35.41
CA LEU A 147 -114.45 73.87 34.60
C LEU A 147 -115.99 73.92 34.72
N GLU A 148 -116.60 73.12 35.59
CA GLU A 148 -118.06 73.09 35.90
C GLU A 148 -118.98 73.25 34.67
N SER A 149 -118.64 72.55 33.59
CA SER A 149 -119.29 72.69 32.28
C SER A 149 -120.53 71.78 32.11
N ASP A 150 -121.45 71.83 33.07
CA ASP A 150 -122.77 71.16 32.97
C ASP A 150 -123.81 72.04 32.26
N PHE A 151 -123.77 71.97 30.93
CA PHE A 151 -124.87 71.88 29.97
C PHE A 151 -126.33 72.17 30.43
N CYS A 152 -126.96 73.23 29.88
CA CYS A 152 -128.40 73.40 29.52
C CYS A 152 -128.80 74.89 29.51
N ASP A 153 -129.83 75.36 28.79
CA ASP A 153 -130.40 74.93 27.51
C ASP A 153 -131.18 76.12 26.91
N THR A 154 -131.38 76.15 25.58
CA THR A 154 -132.17 77.15 24.82
C THR A 154 -131.67 78.61 24.70
N THR A 155 -131.80 79.14 23.48
CA THR A 155 -131.82 80.57 23.08
C THR A 155 -130.64 81.49 23.46
N HIS A 156 -129.65 81.50 22.54
CA HIS A 156 -129.00 82.70 22.00
C HIS A 156 -128.67 83.86 22.97
N THR A 157 -127.43 83.92 23.48
CA THR A 157 -126.35 84.72 22.87
C THR A 157 -125.04 84.61 23.66
N HIS A 158 -123.90 84.88 22.98
CA HIS A 158 -122.52 85.00 23.51
C HIS A 158 -121.74 83.69 23.75
N SER A 159 -120.91 83.33 22.75
CA SER A 159 -119.90 82.24 22.81
C SER A 159 -118.50 82.79 23.15
N PRO A 160 -117.63 82.01 23.84
CA PRO A 160 -116.21 82.35 24.08
C PRO A 160 -115.35 82.52 22.82
N GLU A 161 -115.86 82.12 21.64
CA GLU A 161 -115.07 82.07 20.40
C GLU A 161 -114.51 83.41 19.93
N SER A 162 -115.18 84.56 20.17
CA SER A 162 -114.69 85.84 19.62
C SER A 162 -113.38 86.34 20.26
N LEU A 163 -113.17 86.02 21.54
CA LEU A 163 -111.90 86.28 22.24
C LEU A 163 -110.86 85.20 21.94
N ILE A 164 -111.29 83.94 21.79
CA ILE A 164 -110.41 82.85 21.34
C ILE A 164 -109.88 83.12 19.94
N ILE A 165 -110.70 83.55 18.98
CA ILE A 165 -110.31 83.79 17.58
C ILE A 165 -109.26 84.90 17.49
N LYS A 166 -109.50 86.06 18.10
CA LYS A 166 -108.58 87.21 17.97
C LYS A 166 -107.30 87.05 18.78
N ALA A 167 -107.33 86.28 19.88
CA ALA A 167 -106.13 85.80 20.55
C ALA A 167 -105.41 84.73 19.71
N ALA A 168 -106.13 83.79 19.11
CA ALA A 168 -105.58 82.71 18.30
C ALA A 168 -104.90 83.22 17.03
N GLU A 169 -105.41 84.26 16.36
CA GLU A 169 -104.78 84.83 15.16
C GLU A 169 -103.39 85.43 15.48
N LEU A 170 -103.29 86.26 16.53
CA LEU A 170 -102.03 86.85 16.97
C LEU A 170 -101.08 85.82 17.59
N VAL A 171 -101.60 84.86 18.36
CA VAL A 171 -100.82 83.73 18.88
C VAL A 171 -100.36 82.83 17.75
N GLN A 172 -101.14 82.59 16.70
CA GLN A 172 -100.73 81.81 15.53
C GLN A 172 -99.57 82.46 14.80
N GLU A 173 -99.62 83.76 14.49
CA GLU A 173 -98.53 84.41 13.75
C GLU A 173 -97.25 84.55 14.59
N ILE A 174 -97.37 84.88 15.89
CA ILE A 174 -96.22 84.86 16.82
C ILE A 174 -95.65 83.45 16.95
N THR A 175 -96.49 82.42 17.07
CA THR A 175 -96.06 81.01 17.13
C THR A 175 -95.40 80.59 15.82
N ARG A 176 -95.93 80.99 14.66
CA ARG A 176 -95.36 80.70 13.33
C ARG A 176 -93.98 81.32 13.17
N LEU A 177 -93.81 82.59 13.54
CA LEU A 177 -92.52 83.27 13.49
C LEU A 177 -91.53 82.72 14.53
N LYS A 178 -91.98 82.43 15.75
CA LYS A 178 -91.15 81.82 16.80
C LYS A 178 -90.68 80.42 16.43
N ASN A 179 -91.57 79.57 15.90
CA ASN A 179 -91.22 78.24 15.39
C ASN A 179 -90.24 78.34 14.20
N LYS A 180 -90.45 79.28 13.27
CA LYS A 180 -89.50 79.50 12.17
C LYS A 180 -88.12 79.94 12.67
N CYS A 181 -88.07 80.81 13.68
CA CYS A 181 -86.82 81.25 14.32
C CYS A 181 -86.14 80.11 15.10
N MET A 182 -86.89 79.29 15.82
CA MET A 182 -86.40 78.15 16.57
C MET A 182 -85.81 77.09 15.62
N ASN A 183 -86.57 76.68 14.60
CA ASN A 183 -86.11 75.72 13.59
C ASN A 183 -84.87 76.22 12.82
N THR A 184 -84.76 77.53 12.54
CA THR A 184 -83.55 78.07 11.89
C THR A 184 -82.34 78.12 12.83
N THR A 185 -82.56 78.31 14.14
CA THR A 185 -81.50 78.28 15.17
C THR A 185 -81.03 76.85 15.42
N GLU A 186 -81.95 75.89 15.53
CA GLU A 186 -81.65 74.46 15.64
C GLU A 186 -80.89 73.95 14.41
N ASN A 187 -81.38 74.25 13.20
CA ASN A 187 -80.67 73.91 11.97
C ASN A 187 -79.26 74.53 11.90
N MET A 188 -79.08 75.77 12.34
CA MET A 188 -77.75 76.39 12.41
C MET A 188 -76.85 75.66 13.41
N SER A 189 -77.37 75.32 14.60
CA SER A 189 -76.62 74.57 15.61
C SER A 189 -76.19 73.18 15.12
N THR A 190 -77.08 72.47 14.41
CA THR A 190 -76.76 71.18 13.79
C THR A 190 -75.67 71.33 12.72
N ILE A 191 -75.80 72.32 11.83
CA ILE A 191 -74.78 72.59 10.78
C ILE A 191 -73.44 72.99 11.40
N GLU A 192 -73.42 73.78 12.48
CA GLU A 192 -72.19 74.09 13.22
C GLU A 192 -71.55 72.85 13.85
N GLN A 193 -72.36 71.95 14.42
CA GLN A 193 -71.88 70.70 15.01
C GLN A 193 -71.33 69.74 13.94
N ASP A 194 -72.01 69.63 12.80
CA ASP A 194 -71.57 68.83 11.64
C ASP A 194 -70.26 69.41 11.05
N LEU A 195 -70.13 70.73 10.93
CA LEU A 195 -68.90 71.37 10.46
C LEU A 195 -67.72 71.14 11.42
N ARG A 196 -67.94 71.15 12.74
CA ARG A 196 -66.92 70.79 13.73
C ARG A 196 -66.53 69.31 13.60
N SER A 197 -67.50 68.41 13.52
CA SER A 197 -67.27 66.96 13.32
C SER A 197 -66.50 66.65 12.02
N CYS A 198 -66.82 67.34 10.93
CA CYS A 198 -66.09 67.27 9.66
C CYS A 198 -64.64 67.76 9.80
N ARG A 199 -64.41 68.87 10.53
CA ARG A 199 -63.06 69.40 10.80
C ARG A 199 -62.22 68.42 11.62
N ASP A 200 -62.76 67.89 12.72
CA ASP A 200 -62.06 66.92 13.57
C ASP A 200 -61.76 65.61 12.84
N SER A 201 -62.62 65.24 11.89
CA SER A 201 -62.40 64.07 11.01
C SER A 201 -61.33 64.33 9.94
N LEU A 202 -61.27 65.55 9.39
CA LEU A 202 -60.20 65.97 8.48
C LEU A 202 -58.84 66.08 9.20
N GLU A 203 -58.81 66.56 10.44
CA GLU A 203 -57.59 66.66 11.24
C GLU A 203 -57.02 65.27 11.58
N ARG A 204 -57.88 64.33 11.98
CA ARG A 204 -57.51 62.91 12.13
C ARG A 204 -56.97 62.30 10.83
N ALA A 205 -57.66 62.50 9.71
CA ALA A 205 -57.21 61.98 8.41
C ALA A 205 -55.85 62.56 7.96
N ASN A 206 -55.54 63.81 8.30
CA ASN A 206 -54.21 64.39 8.07
C ASN A 206 -53.14 63.78 8.99
N ALA A 207 -53.45 63.55 10.27
CA ALA A 207 -52.53 62.88 11.18
C ALA A 207 -52.21 61.44 10.73
N ASP A 208 -53.23 60.70 10.29
CA ASP A 208 -53.07 59.34 9.73
C ASP A 208 -52.22 59.35 8.46
N LYS A 209 -52.47 60.30 7.54
CA LYS A 209 -51.64 60.52 6.35
C LYS A 209 -50.18 60.76 6.72
N ASP A 210 -49.89 61.61 7.71
CA ASP A 210 -48.52 61.92 8.11
C ASP A 210 -47.82 60.73 8.78
N ILE A 211 -48.57 59.86 9.47
CA ILE A 211 -48.06 58.57 10.00
C ILE A 211 -47.73 57.63 8.84
N LEU A 212 -48.64 57.44 7.89
CA LEU A 212 -48.43 56.61 6.71
C LEU A 212 -47.26 57.11 5.84
N GLN A 213 -47.10 58.42 5.69
CA GLN A 213 -45.98 59.03 4.95
C GLN A 213 -44.63 58.77 5.64
N ARG A 214 -44.58 58.79 6.97
CA ARG A 214 -43.38 58.40 7.75
C ARG A 214 -43.09 56.90 7.62
N GLN A 215 -44.10 56.04 7.70
CA GLN A 215 -43.96 54.59 7.49
C GLN A 215 -43.45 54.27 6.08
N LEU A 216 -44.04 54.87 5.04
CA LEU A 216 -43.59 54.73 3.65
C LEU A 216 -42.11 55.13 3.48
N SER A 217 -41.71 56.25 4.09
CA SER A 217 -40.31 56.72 4.06
C SER A 217 -39.36 55.71 4.73
N SER A 218 -39.77 55.12 5.86
CA SER A 218 -39.01 54.07 6.53
C SER A 218 -38.89 52.79 5.70
N HIS A 219 -39.97 52.36 5.05
CA HIS A 219 -39.97 51.17 4.20
C HIS A 219 -39.13 51.36 2.92
N LEU A 220 -39.09 52.57 2.35
CA LEU A 220 -38.20 52.88 1.22
C LEU A 220 -36.72 52.72 1.60
N LEU A 221 -36.31 53.24 2.76
CA LEU A 221 -34.94 53.07 3.27
C LEU A 221 -34.59 51.60 3.55
N GLU A 222 -35.53 50.82 4.08
CA GLU A 222 -35.33 49.38 4.30
C GLU A 222 -35.21 48.61 2.98
N ILE A 223 -36.00 48.95 1.96
CA ILE A 223 -35.88 48.40 0.60
C ILE A 223 -34.51 48.73 -0.01
N GLU A 224 -33.98 49.94 0.19
CA GLU A 224 -32.64 50.31 -0.27
C GLU A 224 -31.54 49.53 0.46
N ARG A 225 -31.63 49.37 1.79
CA ARG A 225 -30.71 48.54 2.57
C ARG A 225 -30.69 47.09 2.06
N VAL A 226 -31.86 46.48 1.88
CA VAL A 226 -31.97 45.09 1.39
C VAL A 226 -31.48 44.93 -0.05
N LYS A 227 -31.64 45.94 -0.91
CA LYS A 227 -31.01 45.96 -2.26
C LYS A 227 -29.49 45.96 -2.17
N GLN A 228 -28.91 46.81 -1.31
CA GLN A 228 -27.45 46.88 -1.13
C GLN A 228 -26.88 45.59 -0.52
N GLU A 229 -27.56 45.01 0.48
CA GLU A 229 -27.24 43.70 1.03
C GLU A 229 -27.25 42.62 -0.06
N LYS A 230 -28.31 42.55 -0.88
CA LYS A 230 -28.42 41.63 -2.02
C LYS A 230 -27.27 41.79 -3.02
N GLU A 231 -26.89 43.01 -3.36
CA GLU A 231 -25.78 43.28 -4.29
C GLU A 231 -24.44 42.82 -3.70
N SER A 232 -24.19 43.07 -2.41
CA SER A 232 -22.99 42.61 -1.71
C SER A 232 -22.88 41.08 -1.69
N LEU A 233 -24.00 40.39 -1.39
CA LEU A 233 -24.08 38.92 -1.40
C LEU A 233 -23.91 38.35 -2.81
N ALA A 234 -24.44 39.02 -3.84
CA ALA A 234 -24.25 38.62 -5.23
C ALA A 234 -22.77 38.73 -5.67
N VAL A 235 -22.04 39.75 -5.22
CA VAL A 235 -20.59 39.86 -5.46
C VAL A 235 -19.83 38.76 -4.71
N GLN A 236 -20.16 38.52 -3.44
CA GLN A 236 -19.52 37.46 -2.64
C GLN A 236 -19.75 36.07 -3.23
N ASN A 237 -20.97 35.77 -3.71
CA ASN A 237 -21.27 34.50 -4.37
C ASN A 237 -20.42 34.29 -5.64
N ARG A 238 -20.24 35.34 -6.47
CA ARG A 238 -19.34 35.29 -7.64
C ARG A 238 -17.85 35.14 -7.31
N VAL A 239 -17.42 35.44 -6.07
CA VAL A 239 -16.06 35.12 -5.61
C VAL A 239 -15.99 33.63 -5.27
N ILE A 240 -16.91 33.14 -4.44
CA ILE A 240 -16.99 31.73 -4.03
C ILE A 240 -17.14 30.79 -5.23
N GLU A 241 -17.94 31.15 -6.24
CA GLU A 241 -18.09 30.39 -7.49
C GLU A 241 -16.76 30.26 -8.27
N ARG A 242 -15.93 31.31 -8.28
CA ARG A 242 -14.59 31.28 -8.90
C ARG A 242 -13.60 30.46 -8.10
N GLU A 243 -13.55 30.64 -6.78
CA GLU A 243 -12.70 29.83 -5.88
C GLU A 243 -13.06 28.34 -5.98
N LEU A 244 -14.35 28.01 -6.07
CA LEU A 244 -14.85 26.65 -6.26
C LEU A 244 -14.51 26.09 -7.65
N HIS A 245 -14.47 26.92 -8.69
CA HIS A 245 -14.00 26.52 -10.01
C HIS A 245 -12.50 26.19 -10.00
N GLU A 246 -11.67 27.08 -9.46
CA GLU A 246 -10.22 26.84 -9.29
C GLU A 246 -9.93 25.60 -8.45
N ALA A 247 -10.69 25.37 -7.37
CA ALA A 247 -10.55 24.18 -6.55
C ALA A 247 -10.85 22.90 -7.33
N ARG A 248 -11.87 22.90 -8.22
CA ARG A 248 -12.18 21.77 -9.12
C ARG A 248 -11.07 21.54 -10.14
N GLU A 249 -10.48 22.59 -10.70
CA GLU A 249 -9.34 22.47 -11.62
C GLU A 249 -8.09 21.90 -10.92
N LYS A 250 -7.77 22.41 -9.72
CA LYS A 250 -6.67 21.91 -8.87
C LYS A 250 -6.87 20.42 -8.55
N ILE A 251 -8.08 20.01 -8.15
CA ILE A 251 -8.42 18.59 -7.95
C ILE A 251 -8.25 17.78 -9.24
N SER A 252 -8.73 18.27 -10.39
CA SER A 252 -8.56 17.59 -11.68
C SER A 252 -7.08 17.38 -12.05
N HIS A 253 -6.23 18.38 -11.80
CA HIS A 253 -4.79 18.28 -12.01
C HIS A 253 -4.13 17.28 -11.05
N CYS A 254 -4.45 17.35 -9.75
CA CYS A 254 -3.97 16.38 -8.76
C CYS A 254 -4.38 14.93 -9.11
N THR A 255 -5.61 14.70 -9.56
CA THR A 255 -6.06 13.36 -10.00
C THR A 255 -5.30 12.87 -11.23
N LYS A 256 -5.03 13.74 -12.22
CA LYS A 256 -4.19 13.36 -13.38
C LYS A 256 -2.76 12.98 -12.96
N ASN A 257 -2.15 13.76 -12.08
CA ASN A 257 -0.81 13.48 -11.58
C ASN A 257 -0.77 12.19 -10.73
N LEU A 258 -1.80 11.95 -9.91
CA LEU A 258 -1.94 10.72 -9.13
C LEU A 258 -2.06 9.49 -10.03
N ASN A 259 -2.81 9.57 -11.13
CA ASN A 259 -2.89 8.48 -12.11
C ASN A 259 -1.52 8.19 -12.73
N VAL A 260 -0.78 9.21 -13.17
CA VAL A 260 0.59 9.03 -13.72
C VAL A 260 1.54 8.40 -12.70
N VAL A 261 1.48 8.81 -11.43
CA VAL A 261 2.27 8.19 -10.36
C VAL A 261 1.85 6.74 -10.12
N THR A 262 0.55 6.45 -10.17
CA THR A 262 0.01 5.09 -10.01
C THR A 262 0.45 4.17 -11.16
N ASP A 263 0.39 4.64 -12.40
CA ASP A 263 0.85 3.90 -13.58
C ASP A 263 2.37 3.62 -13.51
N ASN A 264 3.17 4.60 -13.07
CA ASN A 264 4.61 4.41 -12.83
C ASN A 264 4.89 3.39 -11.72
N VAL A 265 4.10 3.37 -10.65
CA VAL A 265 4.22 2.36 -9.58
C VAL A 265 3.88 0.97 -10.12
N ASN A 266 2.77 0.81 -10.84
CA ASN A 266 2.38 -0.46 -11.46
C ASN A 266 3.45 -0.99 -12.44
N GLN A 267 4.08 -0.09 -13.20
CA GLN A 267 5.19 -0.43 -14.11
C GLN A 267 6.44 -0.88 -13.34
N ASN A 268 6.78 -0.19 -12.24
CA ASN A 268 7.89 -0.56 -11.37
C ASN A 268 7.65 -1.90 -10.66
N GLU A 269 6.44 -2.17 -10.19
CA GLU A 269 6.07 -3.47 -9.60
C GLU A 269 6.22 -4.61 -10.63
N SER A 270 5.76 -4.38 -11.86
CA SER A 270 5.92 -5.33 -12.97
C SER A 270 7.41 -5.62 -13.27
N LEU A 271 8.24 -4.57 -13.30
CA LEU A 271 9.69 -4.70 -13.48
C LEU A 271 10.36 -5.45 -12.30
N ILE A 272 9.94 -5.20 -11.06
CA ILE A 272 10.44 -5.90 -9.86
C ILE A 272 10.06 -7.39 -9.92
N ILE A 273 8.87 -7.73 -10.38
CA ILE A 273 8.45 -9.13 -10.57
C ILE A 273 9.32 -9.81 -11.64
N GLN A 274 9.55 -9.15 -12.78
CA GLN A 274 10.42 -9.67 -13.84
C GLN A 274 11.86 -9.87 -13.35
N LEU A 275 12.46 -8.88 -12.69
CA LEU A 275 13.83 -8.97 -12.17
C LEU A 275 13.98 -10.08 -11.11
N LYS A 276 12.93 -10.34 -10.31
CA LYS A 276 12.90 -11.49 -9.38
C LYS A 276 12.90 -12.82 -10.12
N GLU A 277 12.20 -12.92 -11.26
CA GLU A 277 12.21 -14.14 -12.08
C GLU A 277 13.55 -14.37 -12.79
N ASP A 278 14.11 -13.32 -13.37
CA ASP A 278 15.45 -13.36 -13.96
C ASP A 278 16.53 -13.76 -12.93
N LEU A 279 16.40 -13.30 -11.68
CA LEU A 279 17.27 -13.71 -10.58
C LEU A 279 17.08 -15.19 -10.23
N ARG A 280 15.83 -15.67 -10.07
CA ARG A 280 15.53 -17.09 -9.83
C ARG A 280 16.12 -18.00 -10.90
N HIS A 281 15.94 -17.67 -12.18
CA HIS A 281 16.51 -18.44 -13.29
C HIS A 281 18.05 -18.41 -13.30
N ARG A 282 18.69 -17.31 -12.88
CA ARG A 282 20.14 -17.25 -12.74
C ARG A 282 20.65 -18.09 -11.56
N ASP A 283 19.96 -18.08 -10.43
CA ASP A 283 20.29 -18.91 -9.27
C ASP A 283 20.14 -20.40 -9.59
N GLU A 284 19.06 -20.81 -10.27
CA GLU A 284 18.88 -22.18 -10.76
C GLU A 284 20.00 -22.60 -11.73
N LYS A 285 20.39 -21.72 -12.64
CA LYS A 285 21.48 -21.98 -13.59
C LYS A 285 22.83 -22.08 -12.88
N TYR A 286 23.08 -21.24 -11.88
CA TYR A 286 24.28 -21.30 -11.05
C TYR A 286 24.34 -22.59 -10.22
N GLN A 287 23.24 -23.00 -9.59
CA GLN A 287 23.16 -24.26 -8.84
C GLN A 287 23.41 -25.48 -9.75
N LYS A 288 22.83 -25.50 -10.95
CA LYS A 288 23.10 -26.54 -11.97
C LYS A 288 24.59 -26.60 -12.31
N LEU A 289 25.20 -25.46 -12.68
CA LEU A 289 26.62 -25.39 -13.03
C LEU A 289 27.54 -25.77 -11.85
N GLN A 290 27.17 -25.40 -10.62
CA GLN A 290 27.91 -25.78 -9.41
C GLN A 290 27.81 -27.29 -9.13
N SER A 291 26.67 -27.92 -9.43
CA SER A 291 26.51 -29.38 -9.35
C SER A 291 27.31 -30.11 -10.43
N GLU A 292 27.30 -29.62 -11.67
CA GLU A 292 28.11 -30.16 -12.78
C GLU A 292 29.62 -30.06 -12.48
N PHE A 293 30.05 -28.92 -11.93
CA PHE A 293 31.43 -28.73 -11.47
C PHE A 293 31.81 -29.72 -10.38
N ARG A 294 30.96 -29.90 -9.35
CA ARG A 294 31.20 -30.88 -8.28
C ARG A 294 31.28 -32.32 -8.83
N ASN A 295 30.33 -32.73 -9.67
CA ASN A 295 30.33 -34.05 -10.30
C ASN A 295 31.58 -34.29 -11.16
N THR A 296 32.07 -33.25 -11.84
CA THR A 296 33.33 -33.31 -12.62
C THR A 296 34.55 -33.48 -11.71
N MET A 297 34.60 -32.74 -10.60
CA MET A 297 35.65 -32.85 -9.58
C MET A 297 35.67 -34.23 -8.93
N GLU A 298 34.50 -34.77 -8.58
CA GLU A 298 34.33 -36.14 -8.06
C GLU A 298 34.81 -37.18 -9.08
N SER A 299 34.43 -37.04 -10.36
CA SER A 299 34.86 -37.93 -11.44
C SER A 299 36.39 -37.94 -11.62
N ILE A 300 37.03 -36.77 -11.59
CA ILE A 300 38.50 -36.66 -11.68
C ILE A 300 39.17 -37.28 -10.44
N ALA A 301 38.65 -37.04 -9.24
CA ALA A 301 39.19 -37.60 -8.01
C ALA A 301 39.07 -39.14 -7.96
N ILE A 302 37.97 -39.71 -8.46
CA ILE A 302 37.80 -41.17 -8.61
C ILE A 302 38.85 -41.73 -9.58
N LEU A 303 39.05 -41.09 -10.74
CA LEU A 303 40.05 -41.54 -11.74
C LEU A 303 41.51 -41.46 -11.24
N LEU A 304 41.82 -40.53 -10.34
CA LEU A 304 43.15 -40.38 -9.73
C LEU A 304 43.35 -41.23 -8.46
N SER A 305 42.26 -41.80 -7.93
CA SER A 305 42.29 -42.70 -6.78
C SER A 305 42.78 -44.09 -7.19
N LEU A 306 43.47 -44.75 -6.27
CA LEU A 306 43.95 -46.12 -6.38
C LEU A 306 43.43 -46.94 -5.18
N PRO A 307 43.38 -48.28 -5.26
CA PRO A 307 42.97 -49.12 -4.13
C PRO A 307 43.79 -48.88 -2.83
N THR A 308 45.02 -48.40 -2.97
CA THR A 308 45.93 -48.07 -1.88
C THR A 308 45.93 -46.58 -1.48
N ARG A 309 45.23 -45.71 -2.23
CA ARG A 309 45.17 -44.26 -1.97
C ARG A 309 43.93 -43.60 -2.55
N PHE A 310 43.09 -43.12 -1.66
CA PHE A 310 41.97 -42.24 -2.00
C PHE A 310 42.44 -40.82 -2.31
N VAL A 311 41.75 -40.14 -3.24
CA VAL A 311 41.90 -38.72 -3.55
C VAL A 311 40.54 -38.07 -3.32
N GLU A 312 40.48 -37.03 -2.49
CA GLU A 312 39.26 -36.26 -2.28
C GLU A 312 38.93 -35.38 -3.49
N ALA A 313 37.64 -35.09 -3.70
CA ALA A 313 37.08 -34.27 -4.77
C ALA A 313 37.34 -32.75 -4.61
N HIS A 314 38.56 -32.38 -4.22
CA HIS A 314 39.00 -31.00 -3.98
C HIS A 314 40.13 -30.62 -4.94
N GLU A 315 40.16 -29.36 -5.38
CA GLU A 315 41.14 -28.87 -6.37
C GLU A 315 42.60 -29.00 -5.92
N SER A 316 42.90 -28.77 -4.63
CA SER A 316 44.22 -28.95 -4.05
C SER A 316 44.67 -30.40 -4.11
N THR A 317 43.88 -31.33 -3.54
CA THR A 317 44.20 -32.77 -3.46
C THR A 317 44.35 -33.41 -4.84
N ILE A 318 43.50 -33.04 -5.80
CA ILE A 318 43.61 -33.45 -7.21
C ILE A 318 44.93 -32.95 -7.81
N LYS A 319 45.25 -31.65 -7.68
CA LYS A 319 46.49 -31.06 -8.22
C LYS A 319 47.75 -31.64 -7.56
N ASP A 320 47.69 -31.93 -6.27
CA ASP A 320 48.80 -32.55 -5.52
C ASP A 320 49.06 -33.97 -6.03
N ARG A 321 48.02 -34.79 -6.21
CA ARG A 321 48.19 -36.15 -6.76
C ARG A 321 48.68 -36.14 -8.21
N ILE A 322 48.22 -35.21 -9.05
CA ILE A 322 48.72 -35.04 -10.43
C ILE A 322 50.23 -34.69 -10.40
N ARG A 323 50.65 -33.74 -9.57
CA ARG A 323 52.07 -33.36 -9.42
C ARG A 323 52.93 -34.54 -8.98
N GLU A 324 52.43 -35.39 -8.09
CA GLU A 324 53.12 -36.59 -7.64
C GLU A 324 53.24 -37.67 -8.74
N ILE A 325 52.15 -37.97 -9.46
CA ILE A 325 52.17 -38.91 -10.60
C ILE A 325 53.17 -38.45 -11.68
N LEU A 326 53.25 -37.14 -11.95
CA LEU A 326 54.24 -36.57 -12.86
C LEU A 326 55.68 -36.74 -12.34
N GLY A 327 55.90 -36.62 -11.02
CA GLY A 327 57.17 -36.93 -10.36
C GLY A 327 57.55 -38.40 -10.52
N GLU A 328 56.67 -39.32 -10.11
CA GLU A 328 56.85 -40.77 -10.27
C GLU A 328 57.19 -41.16 -11.71
N ASN A 329 56.52 -40.54 -12.70
CA ASN A 329 56.73 -40.83 -14.12
C ASN A 329 58.08 -40.29 -14.64
N LYS A 330 58.53 -39.14 -14.14
CA LYS A 330 59.86 -38.59 -14.43
C LYS A 330 60.95 -39.50 -13.87
N ASP A 331 60.81 -39.97 -12.64
CA ASP A 331 61.77 -40.88 -12.01
C ASP A 331 61.81 -42.24 -12.73
N LYS A 332 60.65 -42.78 -13.14
CA LYS A 332 60.55 -44.00 -13.97
C LYS A 332 61.21 -43.81 -15.34
N SER A 333 61.08 -42.64 -15.95
CA SER A 333 61.74 -42.32 -17.23
C SER A 333 63.26 -42.26 -17.08
N LEU A 334 63.78 -41.63 -16.03
CA LEU A 334 65.22 -41.64 -15.70
C LEU A 334 65.74 -43.06 -15.42
N GLN A 335 64.96 -43.91 -14.74
CA GLN A 335 65.29 -45.32 -14.54
C GLN A 335 65.31 -46.11 -15.86
N LEU A 336 64.35 -45.88 -16.77
CA LEU A 336 64.33 -46.50 -18.09
C LEU A 336 65.50 -46.05 -18.96
N GLU A 337 65.91 -44.79 -18.88
CA GLU A 337 67.08 -44.24 -19.58
C GLU A 337 68.37 -44.90 -19.05
N ALA A 338 68.56 -44.96 -17.73
CA ALA A 338 69.69 -45.67 -17.12
C ALA A 338 69.71 -47.18 -17.42
N LEU A 339 68.55 -47.83 -17.59
CA LEU A 339 68.45 -49.23 -18.02
C LEU A 339 68.77 -49.40 -19.51
N ARG A 340 68.38 -48.44 -20.37
CA ARG A 340 68.75 -48.42 -21.80
C ARG A 340 70.26 -48.25 -21.97
N ASP A 341 70.88 -47.35 -21.20
CA ASP A 341 72.33 -47.16 -21.21
C ASP A 341 73.07 -48.44 -20.80
N LYS A 342 72.65 -49.08 -19.70
CA LYS A 342 73.19 -50.39 -19.27
C LYS A 342 73.02 -51.47 -20.35
N LEU A 343 71.83 -51.57 -20.95
CA LEU A 343 71.57 -52.51 -22.04
C LEU A 343 72.47 -52.22 -23.26
N GLY A 344 72.74 -50.94 -23.55
CA GLY A 344 73.68 -50.53 -24.59
C GLY A 344 75.12 -50.96 -24.28
N MET A 345 75.58 -50.80 -23.03
CA MET A 345 76.90 -51.25 -22.58
C MET A 345 77.05 -52.78 -22.67
N GLU A 346 76.07 -53.53 -22.15
CA GLU A 346 76.05 -55.00 -22.23
C GLU A 346 75.98 -55.50 -23.68
N SER A 347 75.19 -54.84 -24.55
CA SER A 347 75.12 -55.16 -25.98
C SER A 347 76.46 -54.93 -26.68
N GLN A 348 77.17 -53.83 -26.38
CA GLN A 348 78.53 -53.59 -26.89
C GLN A 348 79.52 -54.65 -26.38
N GLN A 349 79.43 -55.04 -25.10
CA GLN A 349 80.28 -56.07 -24.52
C GLN A 349 80.03 -57.45 -25.14
N LEU A 350 78.76 -57.82 -25.34
CA LEU A 350 78.36 -59.04 -26.02
C LEU A 350 78.80 -59.04 -27.50
N SER A 351 78.67 -57.91 -28.20
CA SER A 351 79.15 -57.76 -29.58
C SER A 351 80.66 -57.96 -29.70
N ARG A 352 81.45 -57.36 -28.80
CA ARG A 352 82.91 -57.61 -28.72
C ARG A 352 83.21 -59.08 -28.44
N SER A 353 82.49 -59.71 -27.50
CA SER A 353 82.66 -61.13 -27.17
C SER A 353 82.29 -62.05 -28.34
N ALA A 354 81.23 -61.73 -29.07
CA ALA A 354 80.79 -62.47 -30.25
C ALA A 354 81.82 -62.37 -31.38
N HIS A 355 82.39 -61.19 -31.63
CA HIS A 355 83.45 -61.00 -32.61
C HIS A 355 84.74 -61.78 -32.25
N LEU A 356 85.13 -61.79 -30.97
CA LEU A 356 86.24 -62.62 -30.48
C LEU A 356 85.94 -64.12 -30.64
N HIS A 357 84.71 -64.55 -30.39
CA HIS A 357 84.29 -65.93 -30.58
C HIS A 357 84.23 -66.34 -32.06
N GLU A 358 83.80 -65.45 -32.95
CA GLU A 358 83.83 -65.66 -34.41
C GLU A 358 85.27 -65.74 -34.93
N GLN A 359 86.19 -64.90 -34.41
CA GLN A 359 87.63 -65.00 -34.69
C GLN A 359 88.23 -66.33 -34.18
N ALA A 360 87.77 -66.84 -33.03
CA ALA A 360 88.16 -68.16 -32.56
C ALA A 360 87.59 -69.28 -33.45
N ASN A 361 86.31 -69.21 -33.83
CA ASN A 361 85.65 -70.23 -34.65
C ASN A 361 86.17 -70.26 -36.10
N THR A 362 86.52 -69.11 -36.69
CA THR A 362 87.21 -69.07 -37.99
C THR A 362 88.60 -69.72 -37.92
N ARG A 363 89.33 -69.51 -36.82
CA ARG A 363 90.60 -70.20 -36.56
C ARG A 363 90.43 -71.71 -36.36
N VAL A 364 89.36 -72.15 -35.69
CA VAL A 364 89.00 -73.57 -35.59
C VAL A 364 88.65 -74.14 -36.96
N ARG A 365 87.82 -73.46 -37.76
CA ARG A 365 87.47 -73.90 -39.13
C ARG A 365 88.70 -74.05 -40.02
N ILE A 366 89.67 -73.13 -39.96
CA ILE A 366 90.92 -73.26 -40.73
C ILE A 366 91.67 -74.55 -40.34
N LEU A 367 91.74 -74.88 -39.04
CA LEU A 367 92.35 -76.11 -38.55
C LEU A 367 91.52 -77.36 -38.91
N GLU A 368 90.19 -77.26 -38.92
CA GLU A 368 89.29 -78.32 -39.38
C GLU A 368 89.41 -78.54 -40.90
N ASP A 369 89.55 -77.49 -41.71
CA ASP A 369 89.78 -77.56 -43.15
C ASP A 369 91.17 -78.12 -43.47
N GLU A 370 92.20 -77.76 -42.70
CA GLU A 370 93.52 -78.40 -42.78
C GLU A 370 93.45 -79.90 -42.44
N ARG A 371 92.75 -80.27 -41.35
CA ARG A 371 92.48 -81.68 -41.00
C ARG A 371 91.69 -82.38 -42.11
N ASN A 372 90.59 -81.79 -42.58
CA ASN A 372 89.74 -82.35 -43.63
C ASN A 372 90.52 -82.50 -44.94
N MET A 373 91.41 -81.57 -45.28
CA MET A 373 92.28 -81.66 -46.46
C MET A 373 93.30 -82.79 -46.31
N LEU A 374 93.86 -83.00 -45.12
CA LEU A 374 94.72 -84.14 -44.80
C LEU A 374 93.94 -85.46 -44.85
N GLU A 375 92.75 -85.53 -44.26
CA GLU A 375 91.86 -86.70 -44.31
C GLU A 375 91.37 -86.99 -45.73
N THR A 376 91.06 -85.97 -46.53
CA THR A 376 90.73 -86.13 -47.95
C THR A 376 91.94 -86.62 -48.73
N LYS A 377 93.17 -86.23 -48.34
CA LYS A 377 94.41 -86.81 -48.90
C LYS A 377 94.54 -88.29 -48.56
N VAL A 378 94.25 -88.68 -47.32
CA VAL A 378 94.24 -90.08 -46.86
C VAL A 378 93.15 -90.88 -47.59
N HIS A 379 91.90 -90.43 -47.52
CA HIS A 379 90.76 -91.01 -48.25
C HIS A 379 91.02 -91.06 -49.76
N LYS A 380 91.72 -90.07 -50.34
CA LYS A 380 92.07 -90.11 -51.75
C LYS A 380 93.05 -91.24 -52.03
N LEU A 381 94.11 -91.41 -51.23
CA LEU A 381 95.05 -92.53 -51.35
C LEU A 381 94.36 -93.89 -51.11
N GLU A 382 93.44 -93.98 -50.16
CA GLU A 382 92.60 -95.16 -49.90
C GLU A 382 91.57 -95.41 -51.01
N SER A 383 91.08 -94.35 -51.67
CA SER A 383 90.15 -94.44 -52.81
C SER A 383 90.87 -94.71 -54.12
N GLU A 384 92.12 -94.29 -54.29
CA GLU A 384 92.98 -94.68 -55.40
C GLU A 384 93.31 -96.18 -55.28
N LEU A 385 93.50 -96.68 -54.05
CA LEU A 385 93.57 -98.11 -53.72
C LEU A 385 92.24 -98.82 -54.04
N ASN A 386 91.10 -98.38 -53.47
CA ASN A 386 89.79 -99.02 -53.69
C ASN A 386 89.24 -98.87 -55.12
N ALA A 387 89.57 -97.80 -55.86
CA ALA A 387 89.16 -97.66 -57.26
C ALA A 387 90.00 -98.57 -58.16
N MET A 388 91.26 -98.83 -57.81
CA MET A 388 92.04 -99.92 -58.41
C MET A 388 91.36 -101.29 -58.18
N GLU A 389 90.61 -101.45 -57.07
CA GLU A 389 89.79 -102.63 -56.79
C GLU A 389 88.39 -102.62 -57.43
N ILE A 390 87.70 -101.48 -57.58
CA ILE A 390 86.30 -101.40 -58.07
C ILE A 390 86.19 -101.10 -59.58
N THR A 391 87.18 -100.48 -60.21
CA THR A 391 87.20 -100.38 -61.70
C THR A 391 87.32 -101.78 -62.34
N LYS A 392 87.85 -102.72 -61.57
CA LYS A 392 87.85 -104.18 -61.77
C LYS A 392 86.43 -104.80 -61.87
N ASP A 393 85.42 -104.14 -61.28
CA ASP A 393 84.07 -104.67 -61.04
C ASP A 393 82.93 -103.84 -61.68
N GLY A 394 83.02 -102.51 -61.73
CA GLY A 394 81.90 -101.61 -62.07
C GLY A 394 81.50 -101.56 -63.55
N LEU A 395 82.37 -101.99 -64.46
CA LEU A 395 82.13 -102.10 -65.92
C LEU A 395 81.05 -103.14 -66.31
N ARG A 396 80.21 -103.59 -65.35
CA ARG A 396 79.30 -104.73 -65.46
C ARG A 396 77.78 -104.41 -65.51
N LYS A 397 77.26 -103.15 -65.47
CA LYS A 397 75.82 -102.92 -65.14
C LYS A 397 74.87 -101.93 -65.88
N ASP A 398 75.06 -100.60 -65.89
CA ASP A 398 73.97 -99.61 -66.18
C ASP A 398 73.43 -99.52 -67.64
N LYS A 399 72.35 -98.72 -67.90
CA LYS A 399 71.63 -98.71 -69.22
C LYS A 399 70.17 -98.17 -69.35
N ALA A 400 69.38 -97.89 -68.30
CA ALA A 400 67.90 -98.11 -68.38
C ALA A 400 66.86 -96.92 -68.43
N ASN A 401 66.36 -96.39 -67.30
CA ASN A 401 64.89 -96.40 -67.02
C ASN A 401 63.92 -95.20 -67.34
N PHE A 402 64.34 -93.96 -67.62
CA PHE A 402 63.68 -92.79 -66.97
C PHE A 402 62.37 -92.14 -67.52
N VAL A 403 61.91 -92.40 -68.76
CA VAL A 403 61.18 -91.40 -69.61
C VAL A 403 59.67 -91.08 -69.30
N ALA A 404 59.08 -91.50 -68.17
CA ALA A 404 57.64 -91.86 -68.16
C ALA A 404 56.54 -90.95 -67.50
N PHE A 405 56.80 -89.73 -66.97
CA PHE A 405 55.88 -89.12 -65.96
C PHE A 405 55.03 -87.86 -66.29
N LEU A 406 55.50 -86.90 -67.10
CA LEU A 406 55.01 -85.50 -67.04
C LEU A 406 53.64 -85.17 -67.70
N GLU A 407 53.03 -86.07 -68.47
CA GLU A 407 52.00 -85.72 -69.48
C GLU A 407 50.55 -85.50 -68.96
N ARG A 408 50.34 -85.29 -67.64
CA ARG A 408 49.04 -85.60 -67.00
C ARG A 408 48.20 -84.41 -66.46
N LEU A 409 48.72 -83.17 -66.34
CA LEU A 409 48.01 -82.09 -65.60
C LEU A 409 47.24 -81.06 -66.47
N SER A 410 47.58 -80.88 -67.75
CA SER A 410 47.15 -79.72 -68.57
C SER A 410 45.72 -79.73 -69.12
N ARG A 411 44.79 -80.56 -68.63
CA ARG A 411 43.52 -80.91 -69.32
C ARG A 411 42.24 -80.58 -68.53
N THR A 412 42.15 -79.43 -67.85
CA THR A 412 41.08 -79.21 -66.84
C THR A 412 40.58 -77.77 -66.67
N LEU A 413 41.11 -76.77 -67.40
CA LEU A 413 40.71 -75.36 -67.23
C LEU A 413 40.05 -74.74 -68.48
N ASN A 414 39.71 -75.55 -69.50
CA ASN A 414 39.21 -75.09 -70.80
C ASN A 414 40.12 -74.00 -71.43
N MET A 415 41.42 -74.17 -71.23
CA MET A 415 42.52 -73.41 -71.83
C MET A 415 43.45 -74.38 -72.60
N ASP A 416 42.85 -75.47 -73.10
CA ASP A 416 43.53 -76.72 -73.43
C ASP A 416 44.18 -76.70 -74.83
N GLU A 417 43.98 -75.63 -75.61
CA GLU A 417 44.53 -75.46 -76.97
C GLU A 417 45.74 -74.48 -77.03
N LEU A 418 46.37 -74.13 -75.89
CA LEU A 418 47.45 -73.12 -75.86
C LEU A 418 48.78 -73.54 -75.20
N THR A 419 48.99 -74.82 -74.85
CA THR A 419 50.16 -75.24 -74.02
C THR A 419 50.90 -76.51 -74.44
N GLN A 420 50.87 -76.91 -75.72
CA GLN A 420 51.61 -78.10 -76.19
C GLN A 420 53.06 -77.83 -76.64
N ASP A 421 53.43 -76.57 -76.96
CA ASP A 421 54.78 -76.18 -77.41
C ASP A 421 55.41 -75.06 -76.55
N VAL A 422 54.89 -74.83 -75.34
CA VAL A 422 55.47 -73.89 -74.37
C VAL A 422 55.76 -74.66 -73.09
N GLY A 423 57.01 -74.59 -72.63
CA GLY A 423 57.45 -75.22 -71.37
C GLY A 423 56.61 -74.77 -70.17
N ILE A 424 56.70 -75.54 -69.08
CA ILE A 424 55.76 -75.66 -67.94
C ILE A 424 55.37 -74.33 -67.23
N GLU A 425 55.94 -73.18 -67.59
CA GLU A 425 55.98 -71.94 -66.80
C GLU A 425 54.96 -70.83 -67.17
N LEU A 426 54.31 -70.85 -68.36
CA LEU A 426 53.48 -69.72 -68.84
C LEU A 426 51.95 -69.89 -68.70
N HIS A 427 51.48 -70.87 -67.91
CA HIS A 427 50.05 -71.29 -67.89
C HIS A 427 49.08 -70.35 -67.11
N THR A 428 49.55 -69.27 -66.48
CA THR A 428 48.87 -68.72 -65.28
C THR A 428 48.22 -67.32 -65.35
N GLU A 429 48.58 -66.41 -66.27
CA GLU A 429 48.19 -64.99 -66.13
C GLU A 429 46.82 -64.58 -66.75
N SER A 430 46.28 -65.32 -67.72
CA SER A 430 45.21 -64.84 -68.62
C SER A 430 43.79 -64.66 -68.01
N ILE A 431 43.60 -64.90 -66.71
CA ILE A 431 42.26 -65.06 -66.09
C ILE A 431 41.69 -63.75 -65.49
N ILE A 432 42.50 -62.73 -65.24
CA ILE A 432 42.15 -61.63 -64.31
C ILE A 432 41.38 -60.43 -64.94
N HIS A 433 41.52 -60.15 -66.24
CA HIS A 433 41.13 -58.85 -66.85
C HIS A 433 39.63 -58.59 -67.08
N ARG A 434 38.71 -59.46 -66.63
CA ARG A 434 37.28 -59.43 -67.04
C ARG A 434 36.33 -58.65 -66.10
N ALA A 435 36.81 -58.13 -64.97
CA ALA A 435 35.94 -57.77 -63.83
C ALA A 435 35.51 -56.28 -63.69
N GLU A 436 36.13 -55.32 -64.40
CA GLU A 436 36.12 -53.90 -63.96
C GLU A 436 35.10 -52.94 -64.63
N GLN A 437 34.19 -53.41 -65.50
CA GLN A 437 33.53 -52.53 -66.48
C GLN A 437 32.18 -51.83 -66.11
N LEU A 438 31.67 -51.86 -64.87
CA LEU A 438 30.21 -51.82 -64.62
C LEU A 438 29.54 -50.75 -63.68
N SER A 439 30.10 -49.57 -63.34
CA SER A 439 29.52 -48.73 -62.22
C SER A 439 29.48 -47.17 -62.27
N ARG A 440 28.70 -46.49 -63.15
CA ARG A 440 28.47 -45.00 -63.07
C ARG A 440 27.11 -44.47 -63.62
N LEU A 441 26.28 -43.69 -62.84
CA LEU A 441 25.30 -42.61 -63.27
C LEU A 441 24.34 -42.01 -62.15
N GLU A 442 23.80 -40.77 -62.37
CA GLU A 442 22.58 -40.04 -61.80
C GLU A 442 22.57 -38.98 -60.62
N SER A 443 21.88 -37.80 -60.79
CA SER A 443 21.13 -36.96 -59.76
C SER A 443 20.26 -35.75 -60.28
N ASP A 444 19.28 -35.24 -59.46
CA ASP A 444 18.60 -33.88 -59.33
C ASP A 444 17.28 -33.39 -60.05
N LYS A 445 16.25 -32.86 -59.27
CA LYS A 445 15.24 -31.75 -59.57
C LYS A 445 13.99 -31.53 -58.60
N ILE A 446 13.35 -30.31 -58.60
CA ILE A 446 11.89 -29.87 -58.39
C ILE A 446 11.51 -28.81 -57.28
N VAL A 447 10.73 -27.71 -57.61
CA VAL A 447 9.75 -26.86 -56.79
C VAL A 447 8.70 -26.10 -57.71
N ASP A 448 7.69 -25.31 -57.21
CA ASP A 448 6.24 -25.20 -57.61
C ASP A 448 5.57 -23.77 -57.92
N LYS A 449 4.20 -23.61 -57.94
CA LYS A 449 3.33 -22.61 -58.72
C LYS A 449 2.52 -21.43 -58.04
N THR A 450 1.95 -20.53 -58.92
CA THR A 450 0.54 -19.91 -59.01
C THR A 450 0.16 -18.48 -58.48
N ALA A 451 -0.44 -17.59 -59.35
CA ALA A 451 -1.51 -16.57 -59.05
C ALA A 451 -1.93 -15.57 -60.20
N VAL A 452 -3.04 -15.76 -60.97
CA VAL A 452 -3.70 -14.70 -61.84
C VAL A 452 -5.18 -15.00 -62.20
N VAL A 453 -6.21 -14.37 -61.57
CA VAL A 453 -7.65 -14.59 -61.96
C VAL A 453 -8.59 -13.34 -61.93
N TYR A 454 -8.31 -12.25 -61.22
CA TYR A 454 -9.38 -11.35 -60.71
C TYR A 454 -9.83 -10.12 -61.55
N GLN A 455 -9.53 -10.00 -62.86
CA GLN A 455 -9.55 -8.69 -63.56
C GLN A 455 -10.68 -8.36 -64.58
N LEU A 456 -11.62 -9.26 -64.93
CA LEU A 456 -12.40 -9.11 -66.19
C LEU A 456 -13.89 -8.67 -66.13
N GLN A 457 -14.49 -8.30 -64.99
CA GLN A 457 -15.98 -8.23 -64.87
C GLN A 457 -16.69 -6.86 -64.88
N ARG A 458 -16.03 -5.68 -65.01
CA ARG A 458 -16.67 -4.38 -64.65
C ARG A 458 -17.26 -3.49 -65.79
N ARG A 459 -17.22 -3.83 -67.08
CA ARG A 459 -17.24 -2.79 -68.15
C ARG A 459 -18.53 -2.48 -68.97
N ILE A 460 -19.68 -3.16 -68.82
CA ILE A 460 -20.74 -3.14 -69.90
C ILE A 460 -22.11 -2.44 -69.59
N ARG A 461 -22.39 -1.93 -68.39
CA ARG A 461 -23.79 -1.54 -67.99
C ARG A 461 -24.38 -0.19 -68.51
N ILE A 462 -23.61 0.75 -69.09
CA ILE A 462 -23.96 2.19 -69.03
C ILE A 462 -24.70 2.84 -70.25
N LEU A 463 -24.90 2.15 -71.38
CA LEU A 463 -25.26 2.82 -72.67
C LEU A 463 -26.73 2.68 -73.16
N ARG A 464 -27.78 2.97 -72.38
CA ARG A 464 -29.19 2.72 -72.83
C ARG A 464 -30.32 3.76 -72.66
N GLU A 465 -30.15 4.93 -72.01
CA GLU A 465 -31.33 5.68 -71.47
C GLU A 465 -31.74 7.04 -72.12
N GLN A 466 -31.13 7.55 -73.20
CA GLN A 466 -31.24 9.00 -73.55
C GLN A 466 -32.33 9.49 -74.55
N LEU A 467 -33.23 8.65 -75.11
CA LEU A 467 -33.93 9.02 -76.38
C LEU A 467 -35.35 9.64 -76.30
N GLN A 468 -36.08 9.62 -75.18
CA GLN A 468 -37.56 9.55 -75.21
C GLN A 468 -38.38 10.83 -74.85
N ARG A 469 -37.93 12.07 -75.11
CA ARG A 469 -38.49 13.29 -74.44
C ARG A 469 -39.08 14.45 -75.27
N LYS A 470 -39.17 14.43 -76.61
CA LYS A 470 -39.44 15.69 -77.37
C LYS A 470 -40.84 15.93 -77.97
N ASP A 471 -41.72 14.95 -78.12
CA ASP A 471 -42.92 15.13 -78.96
C ASP A 471 -44.16 15.76 -78.27
N LEU A 472 -44.13 15.96 -76.95
CA LEU A 472 -45.33 16.31 -76.15
C LEU A 472 -45.84 17.77 -76.32
N HIS A 473 -45.10 18.66 -76.99
CA HIS A 473 -45.21 20.09 -76.71
C HIS A 473 -46.20 20.90 -77.59
N LEU A 474 -46.64 20.37 -78.74
CA LEU A 474 -47.23 21.20 -79.81
C LEU A 474 -48.77 21.33 -79.77
N ASP A 475 -49.50 20.30 -79.37
CA ASP A 475 -50.98 20.31 -79.33
C ASP A 475 -51.57 21.30 -78.31
N LEU A 476 -50.75 21.79 -77.38
CA LEU A 476 -51.13 22.66 -76.27
C LEU A 476 -51.57 24.07 -76.68
N LEU A 477 -51.23 24.55 -77.88
CA LEU A 477 -51.37 25.98 -78.21
C LEU A 477 -52.70 26.35 -78.89
N ARG A 478 -53.39 25.43 -79.57
CA ARG A 478 -54.57 25.77 -80.40
C ARG A 478 -55.91 25.77 -79.64
N ARG A 479 -56.05 24.95 -78.59
CA ARG A 479 -57.20 25.02 -77.66
C ARG A 479 -57.32 26.35 -76.92
N LYS A 480 -56.29 27.20 -76.97
CA LYS A 480 -56.09 28.34 -76.07
C LYS A 480 -56.91 29.59 -76.42
N LEU A 481 -57.36 29.74 -77.66
CA LEU A 481 -57.91 31.01 -78.16
C LEU A 481 -59.44 31.10 -78.08
N SER A 482 -60.17 30.04 -78.46
CA SER A 482 -61.65 30.02 -78.44
C SER A 482 -62.25 30.21 -77.03
N VAL A 483 -61.47 29.87 -75.98
CA VAL A 483 -61.84 30.05 -74.57
C VAL A 483 -61.89 31.54 -74.16
N GLN A 484 -61.23 32.43 -74.90
CA GLN A 484 -60.98 33.82 -74.50
C GLN A 484 -62.20 34.74 -74.60
N GLU A 485 -63.17 34.45 -75.48
CA GLU A 485 -64.24 35.37 -75.85
C GLU A 485 -65.53 35.16 -75.04
N GLU A 486 -65.97 33.91 -74.89
CA GLU A 486 -67.09 33.53 -74.02
C GLU A 486 -66.84 33.94 -72.55
N SER A 487 -65.57 33.90 -72.16
CA SER A 487 -65.04 34.46 -70.91
C SER A 487 -65.44 35.94 -70.66
N SER A 488 -65.69 36.75 -71.70
CA SER A 488 -65.92 38.21 -71.55
C SER A 488 -67.29 38.60 -70.99
N ARG A 489 -68.38 37.93 -71.39
CA ARG A 489 -69.73 38.19 -70.86
C ARG A 489 -69.94 37.50 -69.51
N VAL A 490 -69.44 36.28 -69.39
CA VAL A 490 -69.37 35.54 -68.12
C VAL A 490 -68.66 36.39 -67.06
N ARG A 491 -67.56 37.08 -67.41
CA ARG A 491 -66.84 38.01 -66.52
C ARG A 491 -67.70 39.10 -65.86
N ALA A 492 -68.77 39.60 -66.49
CA ALA A 492 -69.57 40.70 -65.93
C ALA A 492 -70.59 40.24 -64.87
N VAL A 493 -71.32 39.15 -65.14
CA VAL A 493 -72.20 38.53 -64.13
C VAL A 493 -71.38 37.95 -62.99
N LEU A 494 -70.28 37.26 -63.33
CA LEU A 494 -69.29 36.83 -62.33
C LEU A 494 -68.74 37.98 -61.52
N GLN A 495 -68.64 39.22 -62.03
CA GLN A 495 -68.13 40.35 -61.24
C GLN A 495 -69.12 40.76 -60.13
N ALA A 496 -70.42 40.81 -60.42
CA ALA A 496 -71.43 41.11 -59.41
C ALA A 496 -71.55 39.97 -58.36
N GLU A 497 -71.59 38.72 -58.82
CA GLU A 497 -71.56 37.56 -57.92
C GLU A 497 -70.25 37.50 -57.10
N ARG A 498 -69.13 37.88 -57.69
CA ARG A 498 -67.81 37.99 -57.04
C ARG A 498 -67.79 39.07 -55.98
N ASP A 499 -68.45 40.21 -56.18
CA ASP A 499 -68.45 41.29 -55.19
C ASP A 499 -69.35 40.96 -53.99
N GLU A 500 -70.48 40.29 -54.20
CA GLU A 500 -71.26 39.69 -53.09
C GLU A 500 -70.51 38.53 -52.41
N ALA A 501 -69.90 37.63 -53.18
CA ALA A 501 -69.08 36.54 -52.66
C ALA A 501 -67.83 37.06 -51.96
N ALA A 502 -67.30 38.22 -52.34
CA ALA A 502 -66.21 38.90 -51.64
C ALA A 502 -66.70 39.58 -50.35
N CYS A 503 -67.95 40.06 -50.28
CA CYS A 503 -68.52 40.58 -49.04
C CYS A 503 -68.82 39.46 -48.03
N ARG A 504 -69.45 38.36 -48.48
CA ARG A 504 -69.62 37.13 -47.70
C ARG A 504 -68.25 36.53 -47.33
N GLY A 505 -67.33 36.49 -48.28
CA GLY A 505 -65.95 36.05 -48.12
C GLY A 505 -65.17 36.90 -47.11
N LYS A 506 -65.36 38.22 -47.04
CA LYS A 506 -64.77 39.09 -46.01
C LYS A 506 -65.36 38.83 -44.61
N LYS A 507 -66.66 38.52 -44.50
CA LYS A 507 -67.27 38.13 -43.22
C LYS A 507 -66.77 36.76 -42.76
N MET A 508 -66.76 35.78 -43.66
CA MET A 508 -66.21 34.44 -43.38
C MET A 508 -64.71 34.50 -43.12
N ALA A 509 -63.93 35.30 -43.84
CA ALA A 509 -62.50 35.52 -43.57
C ALA A 509 -62.31 36.07 -42.16
N ARG A 510 -63.01 37.13 -41.76
CA ARG A 510 -62.94 37.65 -40.37
C ARG A 510 -63.35 36.62 -39.31
N GLN A 511 -64.24 35.68 -39.64
CA GLN A 511 -64.62 34.59 -38.75
C GLN A 511 -63.54 33.49 -38.72
N CYS A 512 -62.95 33.15 -39.87
CA CYS A 512 -61.78 32.29 -39.99
C CYS A 512 -60.56 32.88 -39.29
N ASP A 513 -60.34 34.20 -39.33
CA ASP A 513 -59.24 34.90 -38.66
C ASP A 513 -59.40 34.79 -37.13
N ARG A 514 -60.62 34.97 -36.60
CA ARG A 514 -60.92 34.77 -35.17
C ARG A 514 -60.73 33.31 -34.76
N LEU A 515 -61.26 32.36 -35.54
CA LEU A 515 -61.11 30.93 -35.27
C LEU A 515 -59.66 30.48 -35.43
N ALA A 516 -58.89 31.06 -36.34
CA ALA A 516 -57.46 30.81 -36.53
C ALA A 516 -56.63 31.40 -35.39
N ALA A 517 -56.98 32.57 -34.86
CA ALA A 517 -56.39 33.14 -33.66
C ALA A 517 -56.67 32.24 -32.44
N GLN A 518 -57.94 31.88 -32.19
CA GLN A 518 -58.31 30.94 -31.11
C GLN A 518 -57.62 29.56 -31.26
N LEU A 519 -57.49 29.05 -32.48
CA LEU A 519 -56.75 27.82 -32.78
C LEU A 519 -55.24 28.00 -32.55
N ALA A 520 -54.68 29.18 -32.84
CA ALA A 520 -53.27 29.50 -32.59
C ALA A 520 -52.99 29.61 -31.09
N ASP A 521 -53.88 30.26 -30.33
CA ASP A 521 -53.82 30.37 -28.87
C ASP A 521 -53.95 29.01 -28.20
N ALA A 522 -54.94 28.19 -28.61
CA ALA A 522 -55.09 26.82 -28.12
C ALA A 522 -53.87 25.94 -28.48
N ARG A 523 -53.26 26.15 -29.67
CA ARG A 523 -52.00 25.50 -30.05
C ARG A 523 -50.80 26.02 -29.25
N ALA A 524 -50.79 27.28 -28.82
CA ALA A 524 -49.76 27.82 -27.94
C ALA A 524 -49.88 27.19 -26.54
N GLN A 525 -51.08 27.21 -25.94
CA GLN A 525 -51.37 26.55 -24.67
C GLN A 525 -51.04 25.05 -24.68
N LEU A 526 -51.34 24.34 -25.79
CA LEU A 526 -50.93 22.94 -25.95
C LEU A 526 -49.41 22.76 -26.05
N ARG A 527 -48.65 23.71 -26.64
CA ARG A 527 -47.17 23.64 -26.61
C ARG A 527 -46.64 23.90 -25.21
N ASP A 528 -47.18 24.89 -24.51
CA ASP A 528 -46.76 25.26 -23.15
C ASP A 528 -47.05 24.12 -22.15
N LEU A 529 -48.21 23.48 -22.26
CA LEU A 529 -48.55 22.28 -21.47
C LEU A 529 -47.65 21.09 -21.81
N ASN A 530 -47.30 20.88 -23.08
CA ASN A 530 -46.36 19.81 -23.47
C ASN A 530 -44.92 20.11 -22.98
N ALA A 531 -44.50 21.38 -22.96
CA ALA A 531 -43.22 21.80 -22.39
C ALA A 531 -43.20 21.54 -20.87
N GLN A 532 -44.23 21.99 -20.14
CA GLN A 532 -44.37 21.71 -18.70
C GLN A 532 -44.42 20.20 -18.40
N LEU A 533 -45.02 19.39 -19.27
CA LEU A 533 -45.04 17.92 -19.13
C LEU A 533 -43.65 17.31 -19.38
N ALA A 534 -42.87 17.86 -20.31
CA ALA A 534 -41.48 17.46 -20.54
C ALA A 534 -40.60 17.84 -19.34
N ASP A 535 -40.68 19.07 -18.84
CA ASP A 535 -39.99 19.53 -17.63
C ASP A 535 -40.33 18.62 -16.43
N ALA A 536 -41.62 18.30 -16.23
CA ALA A 536 -42.08 17.39 -15.18
C ALA A 536 -41.51 15.96 -15.34
N ALA A 537 -41.34 15.48 -16.58
CA ALA A 537 -40.68 14.21 -16.85
C ALA A 537 -39.17 14.26 -16.54
N GLU A 538 -38.48 15.35 -16.88
CA GLU A 538 -37.07 15.57 -16.54
C GLU A 538 -36.84 15.68 -15.02
N TYR A 539 -37.73 16.37 -14.30
CA TYR A 539 -37.71 16.40 -12.82
C TYR A 539 -37.92 15.01 -12.23
N LYS A 540 -38.81 14.19 -12.80
CA LYS A 540 -39.04 12.80 -12.37
C LYS A 540 -37.82 11.92 -12.62
N ILE A 541 -37.18 12.03 -13.80
CA ILE A 541 -35.94 11.32 -14.12
C ILE A 541 -34.83 11.73 -13.14
N SER A 542 -34.60 13.03 -12.98
CA SER A 542 -33.61 13.59 -12.05
C SER A 542 -33.84 13.15 -10.60
N SER A 543 -35.11 13.02 -10.18
CA SER A 543 -35.48 12.54 -8.84
C SER A 543 -35.14 11.05 -8.67
N LEU A 544 -35.47 10.22 -9.66
CA LEU A 544 -35.14 8.79 -9.66
C LEU A 544 -33.62 8.52 -9.74
N GLU A 545 -32.87 9.34 -10.47
CA GLU A 545 -31.40 9.28 -10.50
C GLU A 545 -30.79 9.66 -9.16
N ARG A 546 -31.31 10.70 -8.49
CA ARG A 546 -30.91 11.05 -7.12
C ARG A 546 -31.24 9.93 -6.12
N ALA A 547 -32.43 9.32 -6.22
CA ALA A 547 -32.83 8.20 -5.36
C ALA A 547 -31.87 7.00 -5.51
N ARG A 548 -31.60 6.55 -6.75
CA ARG A 548 -30.59 5.52 -7.02
C ARG A 548 -29.21 5.91 -6.51
N LYS A 549 -28.85 7.19 -6.61
CA LYS A 549 -27.56 7.68 -6.10
C LYS A 549 -27.47 7.65 -4.58
N ILE A 550 -28.59 7.82 -3.88
CA ILE A 550 -28.69 7.66 -2.43
C ILE A 550 -28.53 6.17 -2.07
N GLU A 551 -29.27 5.26 -2.71
CA GLU A 551 -29.13 3.80 -2.50
C GLU A 551 -27.68 3.31 -2.71
N ASP A 552 -27.01 3.78 -3.77
CA ASP A 552 -25.59 3.52 -4.07
C ASP A 552 -24.63 4.03 -2.96
N LEU A 553 -24.98 5.14 -2.30
CA LEU A 553 -24.17 5.75 -1.24
C LEU A 553 -24.45 5.08 0.11
N GLU A 554 -25.70 4.70 0.39
CA GLU A 554 -26.11 3.93 1.57
C GLU A 554 -25.42 2.57 1.58
N LYS A 555 -25.44 1.84 0.45
CA LYS A 555 -24.72 0.56 0.33
C LYS A 555 -23.21 0.70 0.58
N LYS A 556 -22.59 1.78 0.07
CA LYS A 556 -21.16 2.06 0.32
C LYS A 556 -20.88 2.44 1.78
N LEU A 557 -21.84 3.07 2.46
CA LEU A 557 -21.75 3.37 3.88
C LEU A 557 -21.81 2.08 4.71
N GLU A 558 -22.73 1.16 4.38
CA GLU A 558 -22.80 -0.17 5.00
C GLU A 558 -21.51 -0.99 4.79
N GLU A 559 -20.99 -1.03 3.55
CA GLU A 559 -19.71 -1.68 3.25
C GLU A 559 -18.54 -1.08 4.06
N ALA A 560 -18.49 0.25 4.17
CA ALA A 560 -17.50 0.95 4.98
C ALA A 560 -17.66 0.66 6.49
N ASP A 561 -18.88 0.49 7.00
CA ASP A 561 -19.14 0.17 8.40
C ASP A 561 -18.81 -1.28 8.76
N ILE A 562 -19.08 -2.22 7.86
CA ILE A 562 -18.62 -3.62 7.97
C ILE A 562 -17.08 -3.65 7.99
N LEU A 563 -16.43 -2.83 7.16
CA LEU A 563 -14.98 -2.73 7.12
C LEU A 563 -14.41 -2.08 8.40
N ARG A 564 -15.02 -0.99 8.89
CA ARG A 564 -14.69 -0.32 10.15
C ARG A 564 -14.79 -1.25 11.35
N THR A 565 -15.88 -2.02 11.46
CA THR A 565 -16.06 -3.00 12.54
C THR A 565 -15.05 -4.15 12.47
N ARG A 566 -14.73 -4.65 11.26
CA ARG A 566 -13.66 -5.65 11.07
C ARG A 566 -12.28 -5.12 11.50
N TYR A 567 -11.92 -3.89 11.11
CA TYR A 567 -10.63 -3.31 11.52
C TYR A 567 -10.58 -3.00 13.01
N ASN A 568 -11.65 -2.51 13.64
CA ASN A 568 -11.72 -2.33 15.09
C ASN A 568 -11.53 -3.65 15.85
N ARG A 569 -12.14 -4.76 15.38
CA ARG A 569 -11.88 -6.10 15.96
C ARG A 569 -10.39 -6.48 15.83
N LYS A 570 -9.76 -6.25 14.67
CA LYS A 570 -8.34 -6.53 14.47
C LYS A 570 -7.44 -5.67 15.38
N VAL A 571 -7.74 -4.39 15.53
CA VAL A 571 -7.02 -3.48 16.45
C VAL A 571 -7.15 -3.96 17.90
N ASN A 572 -8.33 -4.39 18.34
CA ASN A 572 -8.53 -4.91 19.69
C ASN A 572 -7.75 -6.20 19.93
N ILE A 573 -7.70 -7.12 18.96
CA ILE A 573 -6.88 -8.34 19.03
C ILE A 573 -5.39 -7.99 19.13
N LEU A 574 -4.91 -7.03 18.31
CA LEU A 574 -3.51 -6.59 18.35
C LEU A 574 -3.15 -5.89 19.68
N LYS A 575 -4.05 -5.07 20.23
CA LYS A 575 -3.88 -4.46 21.56
C LYS A 575 -3.74 -5.53 22.64
N GLU A 576 -4.60 -6.55 22.60
CA GLU A 576 -4.57 -7.66 23.56
C GLU A 576 -3.28 -8.49 23.41
N GLN A 577 -2.83 -8.77 22.19
CA GLN A 577 -1.55 -9.43 21.94
C GLN A 577 -0.35 -8.61 22.45
N ILE A 578 -0.37 -7.28 22.29
CA ILE A 578 0.66 -6.41 22.85
C ILE A 578 0.62 -6.43 24.39
N ARG A 579 -0.57 -6.41 25.00
CA ARG A 579 -0.75 -6.51 26.45
C ARG A 579 -0.16 -7.81 26.99
N THR A 580 -0.55 -8.96 26.44
CA THR A 580 -0.05 -10.26 26.89
C THR A 580 1.45 -10.43 26.66
N THR A 581 1.99 -9.91 25.55
CA THR A 581 3.44 -9.93 25.29
C THR A 581 4.21 -9.04 26.29
N GLY A 582 3.66 -7.87 26.63
CA GLY A 582 4.21 -6.99 27.67
C GLY A 582 4.23 -7.67 29.04
N GLU A 583 3.13 -8.32 29.42
CA GLU A 583 3.02 -9.08 30.67
C GLU A 583 4.03 -10.23 30.74
N THR A 584 4.23 -10.98 29.65
CA THR A 584 5.29 -12.02 29.61
C THR A 584 6.69 -11.42 29.73
N TYR A 585 6.95 -10.28 29.08
CA TYR A 585 8.26 -9.62 29.15
C TYR A 585 8.55 -9.07 30.56
N GLU A 586 7.55 -8.50 31.24
CA GLU A 586 7.69 -8.09 32.64
C GLU A 586 7.93 -9.30 33.57
N GLN A 587 7.28 -10.44 33.34
CA GLN A 587 7.54 -11.66 34.11
C GLN A 587 8.96 -12.21 33.89
N GLU A 588 9.46 -12.23 32.65
CA GLU A 588 10.84 -12.62 32.33
C GLU A 588 11.86 -11.63 32.92
N ARG A 589 11.57 -10.33 32.86
CA ARG A 589 12.41 -9.29 33.48
C ARG A 589 12.44 -9.45 35.00
N ASN A 590 11.30 -9.64 35.66
CA ASN A 590 11.23 -9.80 37.11
C ASN A 590 11.94 -11.08 37.59
N THR A 591 11.83 -12.18 36.83
CA THR A 591 12.54 -13.43 37.16
C THR A 591 14.05 -13.33 36.90
N THR A 592 14.49 -12.64 35.85
CA THR A 592 15.93 -12.39 35.61
C THR A 592 16.53 -11.40 36.60
N GLU A 593 15.82 -10.33 36.99
CA GLU A 593 16.22 -9.43 38.08
C GLU A 593 16.37 -10.19 39.41
N HIS A 594 15.43 -11.10 39.72
CA HIS A 594 15.52 -11.96 40.91
C HIS A 594 16.74 -12.89 40.87
N GLN A 595 17.00 -13.55 39.74
CA GLN A 595 18.21 -14.38 39.55
C GLN A 595 19.50 -13.57 39.71
N ILE A 596 19.55 -12.35 39.15
CA ILE A 596 20.71 -11.44 39.32
C ILE A 596 20.89 -11.05 40.79
N SER A 597 19.81 -10.85 41.55
CA SER A 597 19.90 -10.59 43.00
C SER A 597 20.52 -11.78 43.74
N LEU A 598 20.03 -13.00 43.49
CA LEU A 598 20.57 -14.22 44.11
C LEU A 598 22.06 -14.41 43.80
N LEU A 599 22.47 -14.20 42.55
CA LEU A 599 23.87 -14.27 42.13
C LEU A 599 24.75 -13.18 42.75
N ARG A 600 24.21 -11.97 42.97
CA ARG A 600 24.91 -10.90 43.72
C ARG A 600 25.11 -11.28 45.17
N ASP A 601 24.11 -11.89 45.80
CA ASP A 601 24.20 -12.35 47.19
C ASP A 601 25.19 -13.51 47.35
N ASP A 602 25.22 -14.47 46.41
CA ASP A 602 26.24 -15.53 46.38
C ASP A 602 27.65 -14.98 46.12
N LEU A 603 27.79 -13.97 45.25
CA LEU A 603 29.06 -13.29 45.04
C LEU A 603 29.52 -12.53 46.29
N ALA A 604 28.60 -11.95 47.06
CA ALA A 604 28.91 -11.33 48.35
C ALA A 604 29.37 -12.37 49.38
N ARG A 605 28.61 -13.47 49.54
CA ARG A 605 28.95 -14.61 50.42
C ARG A 605 30.33 -15.20 50.10
N THR A 606 30.63 -15.43 48.82
CA THR A 606 31.92 -16.00 48.39
C THR A 606 33.09 -15.04 48.59
N LYS A 607 32.89 -13.73 48.38
CA LYS A 607 33.90 -12.70 48.72
C LYS A 607 34.19 -12.65 50.22
N GLU A 608 33.17 -12.74 51.06
CA GLU A 608 33.33 -12.75 52.52
C GLU A 608 34.08 -14.00 52.99
N ALA A 609 33.71 -15.19 52.47
CA ALA A 609 34.43 -16.44 52.73
C ALA A 609 35.90 -16.38 52.28
N LEU A 610 36.18 -15.80 51.10
CA LEU A 610 37.55 -15.58 50.62
C LEU A 610 38.35 -14.65 51.53
N ALA A 611 37.76 -13.54 51.98
CA ALA A 611 38.38 -12.61 52.92
C ALA A 611 38.60 -13.23 54.31
N GLU A 612 37.79 -14.21 54.71
CA GLU A 612 38.06 -15.02 55.90
C GLU A 612 39.22 -16.01 55.69
N CYS A 613 39.28 -16.70 54.55
CA CYS A 613 40.40 -17.58 54.21
C CYS A 613 41.73 -16.82 54.14
N GLN A 614 41.77 -15.62 53.52
CA GLN A 614 42.95 -14.76 53.50
C GLN A 614 43.38 -14.32 54.91
N ARG A 615 42.43 -14.02 55.81
CA ARG A 615 42.75 -13.73 57.23
C ARG A 615 43.36 -14.94 57.94
N ARG A 616 42.82 -16.16 57.73
CA ARG A 616 43.39 -17.40 58.28
C ARG A 616 44.79 -17.69 57.73
N GLU A 617 44.99 -17.51 56.42
CA GLU A 617 46.28 -17.66 55.76
C GLU A 617 47.32 -16.69 56.35
N ALA A 618 46.99 -15.40 56.46
CA ALA A 618 47.87 -14.41 57.07
C ALA A 618 48.23 -14.73 58.52
N GLN A 619 47.29 -15.27 59.31
CA GLN A 619 47.57 -15.76 60.67
C GLN A 619 48.54 -16.95 60.67
N LEU A 620 48.34 -17.94 59.78
CA LEU A 620 49.25 -19.08 59.63
C LEU A 620 50.65 -18.65 59.16
N THR A 621 50.74 -17.71 58.22
CA THR A 621 52.01 -17.13 57.77
C THR A 621 52.72 -16.38 58.91
N SER A 622 51.98 -15.62 59.73
CA SER A 622 52.52 -14.93 60.91
C SER A 622 53.05 -15.92 61.97
N PHE A 623 52.30 -17.00 62.23
CA PHE A 623 52.71 -18.08 63.12
C PHE A 623 53.96 -18.81 62.61
N ARG A 624 53.99 -19.17 61.33
CA ARG A 624 55.14 -19.76 60.63
C ARG A 624 56.38 -18.87 60.74
N ASN A 625 56.24 -17.56 60.49
CA ASN A 625 57.33 -16.60 60.62
C ASN A 625 57.83 -16.48 62.07
N SER A 626 56.94 -16.65 63.05
CA SER A 626 57.30 -16.64 64.48
C SER A 626 58.09 -17.89 64.88
N ILE A 627 57.68 -19.08 64.41
CA ILE A 627 58.45 -20.33 64.56
C ILE A 627 59.83 -20.20 63.89
N ALA A 628 59.89 -19.69 62.66
CA ALA A 628 61.13 -19.53 61.93
C ALA A 628 62.12 -18.60 62.67
N LYS A 629 61.64 -17.49 63.26
CA LYS A 629 62.44 -16.62 64.14
C LYS A 629 62.98 -17.36 65.37
N LEU A 630 62.15 -18.14 66.06
CA LEU A 630 62.57 -18.94 67.23
C LEU A 630 63.62 -20.01 66.87
N LEU A 631 63.57 -20.53 65.64
CA LEU A 631 64.54 -21.49 65.10
C LEU A 631 65.78 -20.85 64.43
N GLY A 632 65.92 -19.53 64.45
CA GLY A 632 67.02 -18.83 63.78
C GLY A 632 67.00 -18.90 62.25
N ILE A 633 65.86 -19.24 61.64
CA ILE A 633 65.69 -19.35 60.19
C ILE A 633 65.45 -17.95 59.62
N LEU A 634 66.46 -17.40 58.93
CA LEU A 634 66.42 -16.07 58.32
C LEU A 634 65.39 -15.92 57.19
N VAL A 635 65.07 -17.02 56.48
CA VAL A 635 64.14 -17.03 55.33
C VAL A 635 63.06 -18.11 55.57
N PRO A 636 61.91 -17.76 56.19
CA PRO A 636 60.87 -18.73 56.56
C PRO A 636 60.23 -19.47 55.36
N SER A 637 60.36 -18.92 54.16
CA SER A 637 59.88 -19.51 52.90
C SER A 637 60.83 -20.55 52.29
N SER A 638 62.11 -20.59 52.70
CA SER A 638 63.10 -21.54 52.15
C SER A 638 63.18 -22.87 52.91
N VAL A 639 62.30 -23.10 53.87
CA VAL A 639 62.28 -24.27 54.75
C VAL A 639 60.85 -24.84 54.75
N SER A 640 60.69 -26.16 54.61
CA SER A 640 59.35 -26.77 54.63
C SER A 640 58.75 -26.78 56.04
N ASP A 641 57.41 -26.83 56.16
CA ASP A 641 56.77 -26.93 57.48
C ASP A 641 57.18 -28.22 58.22
N PHE A 642 57.34 -29.33 57.49
CA PHE A 642 57.87 -30.57 58.03
C PHE A 642 59.28 -30.40 58.61
N GLU A 643 60.16 -29.65 57.93
CA GLU A 643 61.51 -29.41 58.41
C GLU A 643 61.55 -28.43 59.61
N MET A 644 60.71 -27.40 59.63
CA MET A 644 60.55 -26.54 60.81
C MET A 644 60.04 -27.33 62.02
N VAL A 645 59.03 -28.19 61.82
CA VAL A 645 58.53 -29.10 62.87
C VAL A 645 59.63 -30.06 63.32
N SER A 646 60.43 -30.63 62.40
CA SER A 646 61.56 -31.51 62.75
C SER A 646 62.65 -30.79 63.54
N ARG A 647 62.97 -29.53 63.20
CA ARG A 647 63.93 -28.70 63.95
C ARG A 647 63.39 -28.31 65.33
N LEU A 648 62.10 -27.95 65.44
CA LEU A 648 61.43 -27.76 66.73
C LEU A 648 61.46 -29.03 67.57
N GLN A 649 61.14 -30.18 67.00
CA GLN A 649 61.16 -31.47 67.70
C GLN A 649 62.56 -31.76 68.25
N LYS A 650 63.61 -31.65 67.43
CA LYS A 650 65.01 -31.82 67.89
C LYS A 650 65.39 -30.85 69.01
N LEU A 651 64.88 -29.61 69.00
CA LEU A 651 65.14 -28.63 70.04
C LEU A 651 64.38 -28.94 71.34
N ILE A 652 63.14 -29.43 71.22
CA ILE A 652 62.33 -29.95 72.34
C ILE A 652 62.99 -31.20 72.93
N ASP A 653 63.45 -32.13 72.10
CA ASP A 653 64.14 -33.36 72.50
C ASP A 653 65.46 -33.02 73.20
N ALA A 654 66.28 -32.12 72.63
CA ALA A 654 67.52 -31.65 73.25
C ALA A 654 67.27 -30.90 74.57
N HIS A 655 66.19 -30.12 74.67
CA HIS A 655 65.78 -29.50 75.94
C HIS A 655 65.29 -30.55 76.94
N HIS A 656 64.59 -31.59 76.49
CA HIS A 656 64.16 -32.71 77.32
C HIS A 656 65.36 -33.49 77.87
N ASP A 657 66.31 -33.84 77.02
CA ASP A 657 67.58 -34.49 77.39
C ASP A 657 68.39 -33.60 78.34
N PHE A 658 68.52 -32.30 78.08
CA PHE A 658 69.17 -31.36 78.99
C PHE A 658 68.44 -31.27 80.35
N THR A 659 67.11 -31.31 80.36
CA THR A 659 66.30 -31.34 81.59
C THR A 659 66.52 -32.66 82.34
N VAL A 660 66.60 -33.79 81.63
CA VAL A 660 66.87 -35.12 82.19
C VAL A 660 68.30 -35.22 82.74
N VAL A 661 69.29 -34.59 82.09
CA VAL A 661 70.67 -34.51 82.56
C VAL A 661 70.82 -33.54 83.73
N SER A 662 70.12 -32.42 83.75
CA SER A 662 70.06 -31.52 84.92
C SER A 662 69.50 -32.26 86.13
N ARG A 663 68.43 -33.05 85.95
CA ARG A 663 67.88 -33.96 86.98
C ARG A 663 68.81 -35.12 87.39
N ARG A 664 69.96 -35.34 86.72
CA ARG A 664 71.00 -36.29 87.18
C ARG A 664 72.07 -35.64 88.06
N TYR A 665 72.15 -34.30 88.10
CA TYR A 665 72.91 -33.57 89.10
C TYR A 665 72.02 -33.16 90.29
N ASP A 666 70.72 -32.93 90.05
CA ASP A 666 69.70 -32.80 91.09
C ASP A 666 69.05 -34.16 91.44
N ASP A 667 69.83 -35.11 91.97
CA ASP A 667 69.29 -36.31 92.65
C ASP A 667 69.49 -36.26 94.18
N PRO A 668 68.64 -35.53 94.91
CA PRO A 668 68.29 -35.87 96.27
C PRO A 668 67.18 -36.93 96.24
N ALA A 669 67.55 -38.20 96.34
CA ALA A 669 66.64 -39.36 96.46
C ALA A 669 65.84 -39.41 97.78
N LEU A 670 65.34 -38.27 98.27
CA LEU A 670 64.63 -38.09 99.53
C LEU A 670 63.45 -37.11 99.45
N LEU A 671 62.56 -37.26 98.45
CA LEU A 671 61.12 -36.96 98.64
C LEU A 671 60.24 -37.84 97.72
N ARG A 672 59.73 -38.95 98.31
CA ARG A 672 58.64 -39.86 97.91
C ARG A 672 57.94 -39.58 96.57
N ALA A 673 57.95 -40.51 95.61
CA ALA A 673 57.06 -41.69 95.59
C ALA A 673 55.56 -41.33 95.80
N ALA A 674 54.79 -41.10 94.73
CA ALA A 674 53.96 -42.10 94.02
C ALA A 674 52.46 -41.92 94.41
N SER A 675 51.42 -42.00 93.58
CA SER A 675 51.16 -42.75 92.33
C SER A 675 49.90 -42.20 91.61
N ARG A 676 49.69 -42.64 90.34
CA ARG A 676 48.36 -42.91 89.69
C ARG A 676 47.35 -41.77 89.45
N SER A 677 47.28 -41.36 88.17
CA SER A 677 46.10 -41.42 87.26
C SER A 677 44.75 -41.94 87.85
N PRO A 678 43.56 -41.41 87.45
CA PRO A 678 43.11 -41.46 86.03
C PRO A 678 42.26 -40.27 85.50
N PRO A 679 41.97 -40.21 84.18
CA PRO A 679 41.06 -39.23 83.54
C PRO A 679 39.60 -39.78 83.56
N PRO A 680 38.54 -39.13 83.01
CA PRO A 680 38.36 -39.04 81.54
C PRO A 680 37.44 -37.91 80.99
N SER A 681 37.23 -37.97 79.67
CA SER A 681 35.94 -37.71 78.98
C SER A 681 35.48 -36.28 78.68
N ARG A 682 34.68 -36.03 77.64
CA ARG A 682 34.53 -36.62 76.27
C ARG A 682 33.31 -35.95 75.63
N CYS A 683 33.32 -35.73 74.31
CA CYS A 683 32.12 -35.80 73.45
C CYS A 683 31.02 -34.71 73.68
N ARG A 684 30.08 -34.43 72.77
CA ARG A 684 29.92 -34.74 71.33
C ARG A 684 28.78 -33.89 70.73
N THR A 685 28.88 -33.66 69.41
CA THR A 685 27.78 -33.69 68.41
C THR A 685 26.62 -32.69 68.38
N ARG A 686 26.18 -32.49 67.12
CA ARG A 686 24.81 -32.33 66.61
C ARG A 686 24.27 -30.90 66.37
N THR A 687 24.60 -30.42 65.18
CA THR A 687 23.64 -30.07 64.12
C THR A 687 22.61 -31.19 63.83
N PRO A 688 21.54 -31.00 63.01
CA PRO A 688 20.92 -29.77 62.51
C PRO A 688 19.37 -29.77 62.60
N ASP A 689 18.78 -28.72 62.03
CA ASP A 689 17.76 -28.80 60.95
C ASP A 689 16.28 -28.43 61.19
N ARG A 690 15.77 -27.72 60.17
CA ARG A 690 14.39 -27.69 59.65
C ARG A 690 13.19 -27.23 60.51
N SER A 691 12.66 -26.08 60.07
CA SER A 691 11.45 -26.02 59.20
C SER A 691 10.20 -25.34 59.78
N LEU A 692 9.81 -24.25 59.10
CA LEU A 692 8.45 -23.75 58.84
C LEU A 692 7.32 -24.02 59.86
N ARG A 693 6.62 -22.94 60.24
CA ARG A 693 5.34 -22.59 59.56
C ARG A 693 4.86 -21.15 59.79
N TYR A 694 4.22 -20.67 58.73
CA TYR A 694 3.16 -19.67 58.57
C TYR A 694 2.32 -19.29 59.82
N ASP A 695 2.05 -17.98 59.92
CA ASP A 695 0.76 -17.28 60.08
C ASP A 695 1.08 -15.83 59.64
N ASP A 696 0.43 -15.11 58.73
CA ASP A 696 -0.98 -14.89 58.37
C ASP A 696 -1.82 -14.15 59.42
N SER A 697 -1.91 -12.82 59.28
CA SER A 697 -3.08 -11.98 59.59
C SER A 697 -2.74 -10.50 59.32
N GLY A 698 -3.61 -9.79 58.59
CA GLY A 698 -3.33 -8.41 58.17
C GLY A 698 -4.49 -7.69 57.49
N TYR A 699 -5.73 -7.92 57.95
CA TYR A 699 -6.92 -7.23 57.48
C TYR A 699 -6.96 -5.77 58.01
N ALA A 700 -7.12 -4.78 57.13
CA ALA A 700 -7.74 -3.49 57.45
C ALA A 700 -8.04 -2.68 56.17
N ASP A 701 -9.31 -2.60 55.82
CA ASP A 701 -9.89 -1.63 54.88
C ASP A 701 -10.84 -0.73 55.67
N PRO A 702 -10.85 0.60 55.45
CA PRO A 702 -11.99 1.44 55.76
C PRO A 702 -12.50 2.15 54.50
N GLY A 703 -13.64 1.69 53.98
CA GLY A 703 -14.37 2.38 52.93
C GLY A 703 -14.83 3.79 53.35
N PHE A 704 -15.00 4.65 52.35
CA PHE A 704 -15.66 5.95 52.48
C PHE A 704 -16.82 6.02 51.50
N ASP A 705 -18.04 6.00 52.03
CA ASP A 705 -19.24 6.42 51.31
C ASP A 705 -19.22 7.94 51.13
N LEU A 706 -19.48 8.39 49.90
CA LEU A 706 -20.03 9.71 49.61
C LEU A 706 -21.05 9.57 48.48
N GLU A 707 -22.30 9.34 48.87
CA GLU A 707 -23.43 9.83 48.10
C GLU A 707 -23.40 11.37 48.14
N ASP A 708 -23.50 12.05 47.00
CA ASP A 708 -24.44 13.17 46.89
C ASP A 708 -24.72 13.65 45.45
N GLU A 709 -25.89 14.25 45.32
CA GLU A 709 -26.62 14.72 44.13
C GLU A 709 -25.84 15.35 42.95
N VAL A 710 -26.00 14.80 41.72
CA VAL A 710 -26.18 15.62 40.50
C VAL A 710 -27.15 14.95 39.49
N TYR A 711 -28.46 15.02 39.75
CA TYR A 711 -29.49 14.73 38.73
C TYR A 711 -30.69 15.68 38.85
N LYS A 712 -30.55 16.91 38.32
CA LYS A 712 -31.68 17.79 37.92
C LYS A 712 -31.21 19.02 37.15
N ARG A 713 -31.38 18.98 35.82
CA ARG A 713 -31.91 20.12 35.06
C ARG A 713 -32.55 19.64 33.76
N SER A 714 -33.81 19.28 33.88
CA SER A 714 -34.76 19.21 32.77
C SER A 714 -34.82 20.56 32.06
N GLY A 715 -35.09 20.56 30.76
CA GLY A 715 -35.20 21.79 29.99
C GLY A 715 -36.41 22.64 30.35
N LEU A 716 -36.25 23.94 30.11
CA LEU A 716 -37.25 24.89 29.63
C LEU A 716 -36.57 25.72 28.53
#